data_AF-A0A8D2JFI6-F1
#
_entry.id   AF-A0A8D2JFI6-F1
#
_cell.length_a   1.000
_cell.length_b   1.000
_cell.length_c   1.000
_cell.angle_alpha   90.00
_cell.angle_beta   90.00
_cell.angle_gamma   90.00
#
_symmetry.space_group_name_H-M   'P 1'
#
loop_
_entity.id
_entity.type
_entity.pdbx_description
1 polymer ?
#
loop_
_entity_poly.entity_id
_entity_poly.type
_entity_poly.pdbx_seq_one_letter_code
_entity_poly.pdbx_strand_id
1 'polypeptide(L)'
;MTKKRKHQEDFHKVKLKVGKKKPRLENATVTNFKTRSIHLPEQLREDGILPTNNRKLNIKDLLSQMNHYSAGVKQSALFGLKELLSQYPFIIDAHLSNILSELAAVFTDKDSTVRAAAICLLQFLAPKIRAEHISPFFPLVSAHLSSAMTHISEGIQEDSLKVLDILLEEYPTLLMDRSSVLLNNFVELISHQQLSKQLKNREKTCWMLSVNPNRRVTSQQWRLNVLVRLRKFLQVLVEGSSELETDSEGLHEQNCSLQVQKNSLHVNWQEHASGQQHIQLYENSGLHPRTNSSFSLRSLVSITGSIEKGLSSTDNLKEFIQIIIPLLLDCWIEASPTQVAAPILGHLSEPGSRQLMEQVLSIIHLLWKLAKHNEDSNEMEVWLRANYLIDFKHHFMCHFPYSFQEMNKHRKKDSLKSNKYCMTSSNNVDHLLLNLTLCEIMVSLASVSTLQMDYQWLDMIRKFVIETLQDGSKLNSKQLTKLLRVAWRLLQIQINKVATETLMKAVYTLYQQKGLPFPVRTLLLKFFSNIYQKEELNPHTNRSKSKVLSRWLAGLPQQLVLLGLKNPELSDHLIDIIYSAASRANKGILQSLQAAAPRIYDPLDGIVTLLPTELQQRLVQLVYFLPHLPSNLLSFLSHCCIMGKLSVKLSTTLIGILHMRSSFVGWKYPVQDSSVTDVDYFSFLFSTLTGFSKEELNNLQNIRGRPHISQTQLSPFHLYLTDLDQFLYHWALTEVVSRCLSTVPSRSQCIDIIQSGICKYLVGLTVIPDSTAGSVLCAISKLLDQACLLNENLCKFLASLCYSLLYLLLTIEREDAEHLQKRDVLWGCCISLLTTLPRILRLMLQSLQVTRVSREELPVLAQLLRLLMQHGQLRSHMVTNELLVKQIVKEIMTLKSGEAQEQWLTDLHYYFNIYLATHPSGSGTANTLY
;
A
#
# COMPACT_ATOMS: atom_id res chain seq x y z
N MET A 1 -116.95 35.98 -5.73
CA MET A 1 -117.64 36.59 -4.58
C MET A 1 -116.85 36.34 -3.30
N THR A 2 -116.47 37.42 -2.62
CA THR A 2 -115.75 37.47 -1.35
C THR A 2 -116.64 37.03 -0.18
N LYS A 3 -116.18 36.08 0.65
CA LYS A 3 -116.79 35.81 1.97
C LYS A 3 -115.86 36.30 3.08
N LYS A 4 -116.38 37.28 3.84
CA LYS A 4 -115.80 37.90 5.03
C LYS A 4 -115.42 36.85 6.08
N ARG A 5 -114.22 37.00 6.66
CA ARG A 5 -113.72 36.21 7.79
C ARG A 5 -114.59 36.47 9.02
N LYS A 6 -115.17 35.40 9.59
CA LYS A 6 -115.79 35.41 10.92
C LYS A 6 -114.69 35.39 11.99
N HIS A 7 -114.93 36.20 13.03
CA HIS A 7 -114.17 36.34 14.27
C HIS A 7 -113.78 34.96 14.84
N GLN A 8 -112.47 34.68 14.94
CA GLN A 8 -111.95 33.53 15.69
C GLN A 8 -111.97 33.87 17.18
N GLU A 9 -112.38 32.93 18.03
CA GLU A 9 -112.26 33.09 19.48
C GLU A 9 -110.78 32.92 19.88
N ASP A 10 -110.28 33.78 20.76
CA ASP A 10 -108.84 33.82 21.05
C ASP A 10 -108.32 32.61 21.86
N PHE A 11 -109.20 31.87 22.54
CA PHE A 11 -108.82 30.71 23.36
C PHE A 11 -109.57 29.45 22.96
N HIS A 12 -108.84 28.47 22.40
CA HIS A 12 -109.40 27.19 21.97
C HIS A 12 -108.89 26.05 22.86
N LYS A 13 -109.72 25.59 23.80
CA LYS A 13 -109.37 24.49 24.70
C LYS A 13 -109.29 23.16 23.92
N VAL A 14 -108.09 22.59 23.78
CA VAL A 14 -107.88 21.32 23.07
C VAL A 14 -108.63 20.18 23.77
N LYS A 15 -109.50 19.46 23.03
CA LYS A 15 -110.27 18.32 23.57
C LYS A 15 -109.35 17.24 24.16
N LEU A 16 -109.65 16.80 25.38
CA LEU A 16 -108.95 15.73 26.09
C LEU A 16 -109.00 14.42 25.28
N LYS A 17 -107.83 13.96 24.79
CA LYS A 17 -107.67 12.63 24.20
C LYS A 17 -107.17 11.67 25.27
N VAL A 18 -108.02 10.73 25.66
CA VAL A 18 -107.74 9.71 26.67
C VAL A 18 -106.52 8.87 26.23
N GLY A 19 -105.57 8.62 27.13
CA GLY A 19 -104.33 7.88 26.87
C GLY A 19 -103.10 8.73 26.49
N LYS A 20 -103.25 10.05 26.26
CA LYS A 20 -102.10 10.98 26.09
C LYS A 20 -101.86 11.79 27.36
N LYS A 21 -100.58 12.04 27.70
CA LYS A 21 -100.21 12.87 28.86
C LYS A 21 -100.90 14.24 28.78
N LYS A 22 -101.48 14.68 29.90
CA LYS A 22 -102.20 15.95 30.02
C LYS A 22 -101.33 17.10 29.45
N PRO A 23 -101.83 17.87 28.46
CA PRO A 23 -101.09 19.02 27.95
C PRO A 23 -100.80 20.00 29.09
N ARG A 24 -99.60 20.60 29.07
CA ARG A 24 -99.21 21.62 30.06
C ARG A 24 -100.17 22.81 29.94
N LEU A 25 -100.45 23.47 31.06
CA LEU A 25 -101.34 24.63 31.11
C LEU A 25 -100.81 25.71 30.13
N GLU A 26 -101.71 26.44 29.45
CA GLU A 26 -101.33 27.43 28.42
C GLU A 26 -100.45 28.57 28.95
N ASN A 27 -100.48 28.82 30.26
CA ASN A 27 -99.63 29.80 30.96
C ASN A 27 -98.26 29.24 31.40
N ALA A 28 -97.92 28.00 31.06
CA ALA A 28 -96.65 27.39 31.47
C ALA A 28 -95.49 27.84 30.57
N THR A 29 -94.62 28.69 31.09
CA THR A 29 -93.36 29.08 30.42
C THR A 29 -92.45 27.86 30.24
N VAL A 30 -92.11 27.53 28.99
CA VAL A 30 -91.21 26.42 28.69
C VAL A 30 -89.76 26.87 28.90
N THR A 31 -89.15 26.46 30.01
CA THR A 31 -87.75 26.78 30.36
C THR A 31 -86.71 25.85 29.71
N ASN A 32 -87.12 24.96 28.82
CA ASN A 32 -86.22 24.08 28.06
C ASN A 32 -85.67 24.81 26.83
N PHE A 33 -84.58 25.56 27.00
CA PHE A 33 -83.75 26.00 25.87
C PHE A 33 -82.49 25.12 25.77
N LYS A 34 -82.03 24.90 24.54
CA LYS A 34 -80.76 24.21 24.27
C LYS A 34 -79.86 25.17 23.51
N THR A 35 -78.78 25.58 24.15
CA THR A 35 -77.70 26.35 23.53
C THR A 35 -76.69 25.39 22.94
N ARG A 36 -76.35 25.55 21.65
CA ARG A 36 -75.25 24.82 20.99
C ARG A 36 -74.04 25.75 20.90
N SER A 37 -72.87 25.25 21.27
CA SER A 37 -71.62 25.99 21.09
C SER A 37 -71.32 26.15 19.60
N ILE A 38 -70.95 27.36 19.17
CA ILE A 38 -70.43 27.60 17.83
C ILE A 38 -69.00 27.05 17.80
N HIS A 39 -68.72 26.07 16.96
CA HIS A 39 -67.36 25.59 16.72
C HIS A 39 -66.80 26.35 15.51
N LEU A 40 -65.94 27.34 15.76
CA LEU A 40 -65.13 27.91 14.70
C LEU A 40 -64.01 26.91 14.36
N PRO A 41 -63.81 26.55 13.08
CA PRO A 41 -62.60 25.82 12.70
C PRO A 41 -61.39 26.67 13.09
N GLU A 42 -60.37 26.03 13.67
CA GLU A 42 -59.12 26.71 14.06
C GLU A 42 -58.50 27.37 12.82
N GLN A 43 -58.60 28.70 12.75
CA GLN A 43 -57.76 29.50 11.86
C GLN A 43 -56.32 29.45 12.42
N LEU A 44 -55.33 29.26 11.55
CA LEU A 44 -53.89 29.09 11.86
C LEU A 44 -53.50 29.94 13.08
N ARG A 45 -53.35 29.30 14.24
CA ARG A 45 -52.89 29.97 15.47
C ARG A 45 -51.38 30.14 15.39
N GLU A 46 -50.87 31.28 15.89
CA GLU A 46 -49.44 31.48 16.07
C GLU A 46 -48.93 30.59 17.21
N ASP A 47 -48.59 29.33 16.91
CA ASP A 47 -47.88 28.47 17.84
C ASP A 47 -46.40 28.89 17.87
N GLY A 48 -46.05 29.86 18.72
CA GLY A 48 -44.67 30.37 18.88
C GLY A 48 -43.63 29.35 19.39
N ILE A 49 -44.01 28.07 19.49
CA ILE A 49 -43.18 26.97 20.03
C ILE A 49 -42.61 26.10 18.91
N LEU A 50 -43.27 26.04 17.74
CA LEU A 50 -42.88 25.16 16.65
C LEU A 50 -42.02 25.88 15.60
N PRO A 51 -41.02 25.22 15.00
CA PRO A 51 -40.21 25.82 13.94
C PRO A 51 -41.06 26.18 12.71
N THR A 52 -40.95 27.43 12.27
CA THR A 52 -41.62 27.92 11.06
C THR A 52 -40.63 28.55 10.10
N ASN A 53 -40.96 28.55 8.81
CA ASN A 53 -40.17 29.27 7.80
C ASN A 53 -40.43 30.79 7.82
N ASN A 54 -39.79 31.56 6.93
CA ASN A 54 -40.00 33.01 6.79
C ASN A 54 -41.46 33.42 6.48
N ARG A 55 -42.29 32.48 6.01
CA ARG A 55 -43.73 32.68 5.75
C ARG A 55 -44.61 32.25 6.92
N LYS A 56 -44.02 31.96 8.09
CA LYS A 56 -44.70 31.46 9.30
C LYS A 56 -45.45 30.13 9.09
N LEU A 57 -45.00 29.29 8.16
CA LEU A 57 -45.58 27.97 7.92
C LEU A 57 -44.75 26.89 8.63
N ASN A 58 -45.42 25.98 9.33
CA ASN A 58 -44.77 24.81 9.94
C ASN A 58 -44.61 23.68 8.90
N ILE A 59 -43.92 22.60 9.28
CA ILE A 59 -43.68 21.46 8.38
C ILE A 59 -44.98 20.79 7.90
N LYS A 60 -46.01 20.66 8.74
CA LYS A 60 -47.28 20.03 8.35
C LYS A 60 -48.02 20.88 7.31
N ASP A 61 -48.00 22.20 7.48
CA ASP A 61 -48.59 23.14 6.54
C ASP A 61 -47.90 23.03 5.18
N LEU A 62 -46.57 23.02 5.16
CA LEU A 62 -45.77 22.91 3.94
C LEU A 62 -46.00 21.58 3.21
N LEU A 63 -45.99 20.45 3.92
CA LEU A 63 -46.28 19.14 3.33
C LEU A 63 -47.71 19.08 2.77
N SER A 64 -48.70 19.68 3.47
CA SER A 64 -50.07 19.75 2.94
C SER A 64 -50.19 20.58 1.67
N GLN A 65 -49.43 21.68 1.56
CA GLN A 65 -49.44 22.56 0.40
C GLN A 65 -48.79 21.93 -0.85
N MET A 66 -47.96 20.90 -0.69
CA MET A 66 -47.42 20.13 -1.82
C MET A 66 -48.51 19.40 -2.62
N ASN A 67 -49.66 19.14 -2.01
CA ASN A 67 -50.81 18.49 -2.65
C ASN A 67 -51.84 19.48 -3.22
N HIS A 68 -51.59 20.79 -3.11
CA HIS A 68 -52.54 21.81 -3.54
C HIS A 68 -52.67 21.88 -5.08
N TYR A 69 -53.86 22.10 -5.64
CA TYR A 69 -54.07 22.07 -7.11
C TYR A 69 -53.25 23.11 -7.90
N SER A 70 -52.86 24.23 -7.28
CA SER A 70 -52.06 25.29 -7.91
C SER A 70 -50.55 24.98 -7.89
N ALA A 71 -49.93 24.91 -9.07
CA ALA A 71 -48.50 24.67 -9.24
C ALA A 71 -47.62 25.69 -8.51
N GLY A 72 -47.98 26.97 -8.53
CA GLY A 72 -47.22 28.02 -7.83
C GLY A 72 -47.22 27.84 -6.30
N VAL A 73 -48.32 27.32 -5.73
CA VAL A 73 -48.41 27.00 -4.30
C VAL A 73 -47.52 25.81 -3.97
N LYS A 74 -47.58 24.72 -4.76
CA LYS A 74 -46.72 23.55 -4.58
C LYS A 74 -45.24 23.90 -4.66
N GLN A 75 -44.85 24.68 -5.67
CA GLN A 75 -43.48 25.12 -5.87
C GLN A 75 -42.99 25.96 -4.68
N SER A 76 -43.82 26.90 -4.22
CA SER A 76 -43.49 27.72 -3.05
C SER A 76 -43.39 26.89 -1.76
N ALA A 77 -44.19 25.83 -1.63
CA ALA A 77 -44.13 24.91 -0.50
C ALA A 77 -42.82 24.11 -0.50
N LEU A 78 -42.37 23.61 -1.66
CA LEU A 78 -41.09 22.91 -1.81
C LEU A 78 -39.89 23.81 -1.44
N PHE A 79 -39.87 25.06 -1.91
CA PHE A 79 -38.83 26.01 -1.52
C PHE A 79 -38.92 26.39 -0.03
N GLY A 80 -40.13 26.60 0.48
CA GLY A 80 -40.37 26.86 1.90
C GLY A 80 -39.93 25.71 2.80
N LEU A 81 -40.07 24.45 2.34
CA LEU A 81 -39.60 23.27 3.04
C LEU A 81 -38.07 23.20 3.02
N LYS A 82 -37.43 23.47 1.87
CA LYS A 82 -35.97 23.57 1.79
C LYS A 82 -35.41 24.62 2.75
N GLU A 83 -36.05 25.78 2.83
CA GLU A 83 -35.69 26.87 3.74
C GLU A 83 -35.81 26.45 5.21
N LEU A 84 -36.95 25.86 5.59
CA LEU A 84 -37.20 25.37 6.95
C LEU A 84 -36.14 24.34 7.39
N LEU A 85 -35.87 23.35 6.54
CA LEU A 85 -34.90 22.29 6.83
C LEU A 85 -33.44 22.78 6.80
N SER A 86 -33.18 23.93 6.18
CA SER A 86 -31.87 24.60 6.26
C SER A 86 -31.67 25.29 7.61
N GLN A 87 -32.72 25.91 8.14
CA GLN A 87 -32.69 26.60 9.43
C GLN A 87 -32.73 25.61 10.61
N TYR A 88 -33.47 24.51 10.47
CA TYR A 88 -33.69 23.53 11.54
C TYR A 88 -33.43 22.09 11.07
N PRO A 89 -32.15 21.65 10.98
CA PRO A 89 -31.80 20.33 10.44
C PRO A 89 -32.39 19.13 11.21
N PHE A 90 -32.62 19.26 12.53
CA PHE A 90 -33.19 18.18 13.36
C PHE A 90 -34.60 17.73 12.91
N ILE A 91 -35.30 18.59 12.17
CA ILE A 91 -36.63 18.28 11.60
C ILE A 91 -36.53 17.15 10.56
N ILE A 92 -35.38 17.03 9.87
CA ILE A 92 -35.16 15.99 8.86
C ILE A 92 -35.33 14.62 9.49
N ASP A 93 -34.63 14.35 10.60
CA ASP A 93 -34.70 13.05 11.28
C ASP A 93 -36.08 12.80 11.89
N ALA A 94 -36.72 13.83 12.43
CA ALA A 94 -38.04 13.73 13.07
C ALA A 94 -39.18 13.43 12.08
N HIS A 95 -39.07 13.88 10.82
CA HIS A 95 -40.14 13.81 9.82
C HIS A 95 -39.73 13.15 8.50
N LEU A 96 -38.62 12.40 8.49
CA LEU A 96 -38.01 11.82 7.28
C LEU A 96 -39.01 11.04 6.41
N SER A 97 -39.80 10.15 7.03
CA SER A 97 -40.81 9.34 6.33
C SER A 97 -41.81 10.20 5.55
N ASN A 98 -42.31 11.26 6.18
CA ASN A 98 -43.35 12.12 5.57
C ASN A 98 -42.74 12.99 4.48
N ILE A 99 -41.53 13.53 4.72
CA ILE A 99 -40.81 14.34 3.74
C ILE A 99 -40.54 13.51 2.48
N LEU A 100 -40.01 12.29 2.62
CA LEU A 100 -39.68 11.43 1.48
C LEU A 100 -40.92 10.95 0.73
N SER A 101 -42.00 10.63 1.43
CA SER A 101 -43.26 10.20 0.80
C SER A 101 -43.85 11.30 -0.07
N GLU A 102 -44.00 12.52 0.46
CA GLU A 102 -44.56 13.64 -0.29
C GLU A 102 -43.61 14.10 -1.41
N LEU A 103 -42.29 14.09 -1.17
CA LEU A 103 -41.32 14.45 -2.18
C LEU A 103 -41.30 13.47 -3.36
N ALA A 104 -41.34 12.16 -3.09
CA ALA A 104 -41.34 11.13 -4.13
C ALA A 104 -42.60 11.19 -5.01
N ALA A 105 -43.76 11.51 -4.43
CA ALA A 105 -45.01 11.69 -5.17
C ALA A 105 -44.93 12.83 -6.20
N VAL A 106 -44.14 13.87 -5.93
CA VAL A 106 -43.99 15.03 -6.83
C VAL A 106 -43.14 14.72 -8.07
N PHE A 107 -42.40 13.59 -8.12
CA PHE A 107 -41.62 13.22 -9.30
C PHE A 107 -42.46 13.08 -10.57
N THR A 108 -43.75 12.74 -10.44
CA THR A 108 -44.71 12.59 -11.54
C THR A 108 -45.67 13.77 -11.67
N ASP A 109 -45.38 14.91 -11.03
CA ASP A 109 -46.23 16.11 -11.15
C ASP A 109 -46.30 16.61 -12.59
N LYS A 110 -47.47 17.10 -13.00
CA LYS A 110 -47.72 17.57 -14.38
C LYS A 110 -46.89 18.81 -14.72
N ASP A 111 -46.63 19.67 -13.74
CA ASP A 111 -45.95 20.94 -13.95
C ASP A 111 -44.42 20.79 -13.83
N SER A 112 -43.67 21.26 -14.83
CA SER A 112 -42.21 21.15 -14.85
C SER A 112 -41.52 22.00 -13.80
N THR A 113 -42.10 23.13 -13.40
CA THR A 113 -41.52 24.02 -12.39
C THR A 113 -41.61 23.43 -10.99
N VAL A 114 -42.67 22.66 -10.72
CA VAL A 114 -42.86 21.92 -9.47
C VAL A 114 -41.87 20.75 -9.39
N ARG A 115 -41.72 19.97 -10.48
CA ARG A 115 -40.71 18.90 -10.55
C ARG A 115 -39.28 19.43 -10.39
N ALA A 116 -38.95 20.55 -11.02
CA ALA A 116 -37.64 21.20 -10.86
C ALA A 116 -37.37 21.61 -9.41
N ALA A 117 -38.38 22.15 -8.70
CA ALA A 117 -38.26 22.47 -7.28
C ALA A 117 -38.08 21.20 -6.42
N ALA A 118 -38.76 20.10 -6.74
CA ALA A 118 -38.59 18.81 -6.06
C ALA A 118 -37.18 18.23 -6.25
N ILE A 119 -36.64 18.27 -7.46
CA ILE A 119 -35.25 17.87 -7.73
C ILE A 119 -34.27 18.73 -6.92
N CYS A 120 -34.49 20.04 -6.85
CA CYS A 120 -33.66 20.97 -6.07
C CYS A 120 -33.72 20.72 -4.56
N LEU A 121 -34.87 20.24 -4.06
CA LEU A 121 -35.03 19.82 -2.66
C LEU A 121 -34.35 18.47 -2.42
N LEU A 122 -34.51 17.49 -3.30
CA LEU A 122 -33.86 16.18 -3.20
C LEU A 122 -32.33 16.32 -3.20
N GLN A 123 -31.78 17.12 -4.11
CA GLN A 123 -30.34 17.40 -4.18
C GLN A 123 -29.79 18.04 -2.91
N PHE A 124 -30.62 18.79 -2.17
CA PHE A 124 -30.25 19.36 -0.88
C PHE A 124 -30.37 18.35 0.28
N LEU A 125 -31.36 17.44 0.20
CA LEU A 125 -31.65 16.46 1.25
C LEU A 125 -30.73 15.25 1.22
N ALA A 126 -30.47 14.70 0.03
CA ALA A 126 -29.77 13.42 -0.11
C ALA A 126 -28.38 13.40 0.57
N PRO A 127 -27.50 14.42 0.40
CA PRO A 127 -26.21 14.44 1.10
C PRO A 127 -26.29 14.55 2.63
N LYS A 128 -27.45 14.91 3.17
CA LYS A 128 -27.67 15.09 4.62
C LYS A 128 -28.26 13.86 5.29
N ILE A 129 -28.77 12.90 4.53
CA ILE A 129 -29.42 11.70 5.04
C ILE A 129 -28.50 10.52 4.79
N ARG A 130 -28.08 9.84 5.86
CA ARG A 130 -27.25 8.64 5.75
C ARG A 130 -27.99 7.50 5.06
N ALA A 131 -27.26 6.64 4.35
CA ALA A 131 -27.82 5.49 3.63
C ALA A 131 -28.67 4.58 4.54
N GLU A 132 -28.28 4.39 5.82
CA GLU A 132 -29.02 3.52 6.74
C GLU A 132 -30.39 4.10 7.12
N HIS A 133 -30.53 5.43 7.14
CA HIS A 133 -31.78 6.09 7.53
C HIS A 133 -32.79 6.15 6.37
N ILE A 134 -32.32 6.28 5.12
CA ILE A 134 -33.19 6.28 3.94
C ILE A 134 -33.58 4.86 3.50
N SER A 135 -32.75 3.85 3.81
CA SER A 135 -32.93 2.45 3.38
C SER A 135 -34.36 1.90 3.54
N PRO A 136 -35.07 2.09 4.68
CA PRO A 136 -36.45 1.60 4.85
C PRO A 136 -37.47 2.25 3.89
N PHE A 137 -37.22 3.48 3.46
CA PHE A 137 -38.10 4.27 2.59
C PHE A 137 -37.66 4.21 1.12
N PHE A 138 -36.46 3.69 0.85
CA PHE A 138 -35.88 3.62 -0.49
C PHE A 138 -36.76 2.86 -1.51
N PRO A 139 -37.45 1.76 -1.16
CA PRO A 139 -38.39 1.12 -2.08
C PRO A 139 -39.49 2.04 -2.60
N LEU A 140 -40.01 2.96 -1.75
CA LEU A 140 -41.02 3.94 -2.15
C LEU A 140 -40.44 4.94 -3.16
N VAL A 141 -39.27 5.51 -2.84
CA VAL A 141 -38.56 6.46 -3.70
C VAL A 141 -38.24 5.82 -5.07
N SER A 142 -37.73 4.58 -5.06
CA SER A 142 -37.41 3.81 -6.26
C SER A 142 -38.65 3.49 -7.12
N ALA A 143 -39.79 3.18 -6.50
CA ALA A 143 -41.04 2.94 -7.20
C ALA A 143 -41.56 4.20 -7.91
N HIS A 144 -41.54 5.35 -7.23
CA HIS A 144 -41.91 6.64 -7.84
C HIS A 144 -40.96 7.05 -8.97
N LEU A 145 -39.66 6.82 -8.80
CA LEU A 145 -38.68 7.02 -9.87
C LEU A 145 -38.99 6.13 -11.08
N SER A 146 -39.23 4.83 -10.86
CA SER A 146 -39.56 3.88 -11.92
C SER A 146 -40.81 4.30 -12.68
N SER A 147 -41.86 4.73 -11.95
CA SER A 147 -43.08 5.27 -12.56
C SER A 147 -42.84 6.55 -13.35
N ALA A 148 -41.91 7.40 -12.94
CA ALA A 148 -41.57 8.63 -13.65
C ALA A 148 -40.76 8.34 -14.93
N MET A 149 -39.85 7.35 -14.89
CA MET A 149 -39.07 6.90 -16.04
C MET A 149 -39.95 6.29 -17.14
N THR A 150 -40.99 5.54 -16.78
CA THR A 150 -41.93 4.92 -17.74
C THR A 150 -43.18 5.76 -18.01
N HIS A 151 -43.20 7.02 -17.54
CA HIS A 151 -44.37 7.89 -17.65
C HIS A 151 -44.66 8.27 -19.12
N ILE A 152 -45.94 8.41 -19.48
CA ILE A 152 -46.37 8.73 -20.86
C ILE A 152 -45.87 10.10 -21.35
N SER A 153 -45.72 11.05 -20.42
CA SER A 153 -45.19 12.39 -20.72
C SER A 153 -43.65 12.39 -20.73
N GLU A 154 -43.08 12.72 -21.88
CA GLU A 154 -41.63 12.78 -22.09
C GLU A 154 -40.91 13.78 -21.18
N GLY A 155 -41.55 14.90 -20.81
CA GLY A 155 -40.95 15.88 -19.91
C GLY A 155 -40.77 15.33 -18.49
N ILE A 156 -41.64 14.41 -18.07
CA ILE A 156 -41.51 13.70 -16.78
C ILE A 156 -40.40 12.65 -16.88
N GLN A 157 -40.33 11.92 -18.00
CA GLN A 157 -39.23 10.98 -18.26
C GLN A 157 -37.86 11.70 -18.19
N GLU A 158 -37.71 12.85 -18.83
CA GLU A 158 -36.47 13.62 -18.83
C GLU A 158 -36.07 14.09 -17.42
N ASP A 159 -37.02 14.61 -16.63
CA ASP A 159 -36.75 15.06 -15.26
C ASP A 159 -36.46 13.89 -14.30
N SER A 160 -37.05 12.71 -14.53
CA SER A 160 -36.78 11.52 -13.73
C SER A 160 -35.32 11.04 -13.85
N LEU A 161 -34.68 11.26 -14.99
CA LEU A 161 -33.25 10.96 -15.18
C LEU A 161 -32.34 11.83 -14.30
N LYS A 162 -32.77 13.05 -13.94
CA LYS A 162 -32.06 13.92 -13.00
C LYS A 162 -32.23 13.45 -11.56
N VAL A 163 -33.40 12.92 -11.21
CA VAL A 163 -33.63 12.25 -9.92
C VAL A 163 -32.72 11.03 -9.80
N LEU A 164 -32.64 10.22 -10.85
CA LEU A 164 -31.74 9.06 -10.90
C LEU A 164 -30.26 9.45 -10.72
N ASP A 165 -29.81 10.55 -11.32
CA ASP A 165 -28.43 11.03 -11.14
C ASP A 165 -28.12 11.32 -9.65
N ILE A 166 -29.04 11.96 -8.92
CA ILE A 166 -28.88 12.25 -7.49
C ILE A 166 -28.81 10.96 -6.67
N LEU A 167 -29.70 10.00 -6.95
CA LEU A 167 -29.72 8.72 -6.23
C LEU A 167 -28.48 7.86 -6.54
N LEU A 168 -27.95 7.92 -7.76
CA LEU A 168 -26.72 7.24 -8.16
C LEU A 168 -25.49 7.80 -7.44
N GLU A 169 -25.46 9.10 -7.20
CA GLU A 169 -24.35 9.78 -6.53
C GLU A 169 -24.37 9.52 -5.00
N GLU A 170 -25.54 9.60 -4.37
CA GLU A 170 -25.65 9.55 -2.91
C GLU A 170 -25.97 8.14 -2.35
N TYR A 171 -26.68 7.30 -3.12
CA TYR A 171 -27.18 5.99 -2.67
C TYR A 171 -26.95 4.84 -3.68
N PRO A 172 -25.71 4.64 -4.17
CA PRO A 172 -25.42 3.63 -5.19
C PRO A 172 -25.78 2.21 -4.76
N THR A 173 -25.53 1.84 -3.51
CA THR A 173 -25.77 0.48 -2.98
C THR A 173 -27.25 0.13 -2.91
N LEU A 174 -28.10 1.06 -2.44
CA LEU A 174 -29.55 0.86 -2.34
C LEU A 174 -30.22 0.76 -3.72
N LEU A 175 -29.66 1.40 -4.75
CA LEU A 175 -30.14 1.27 -6.13
C LEU A 175 -29.87 -0.12 -6.72
N MET A 176 -28.81 -0.80 -6.29
CA MET A 176 -28.47 -2.14 -6.80
C MET A 176 -29.54 -3.18 -6.48
N ASP A 177 -30.17 -3.09 -5.31
CA ASP A 177 -31.22 -4.02 -4.85
C ASP A 177 -32.47 -4.04 -5.76
N ARG A 178 -32.63 -3.04 -6.64
CA ARG A 178 -33.76 -2.90 -7.56
C ARG A 178 -33.31 -2.92 -9.03
N SER A 179 -32.18 -3.57 -9.33
CA SER A 179 -31.57 -3.52 -10.66
C SER A 179 -32.47 -4.03 -11.79
N SER A 180 -33.23 -5.11 -11.57
CA SER A 180 -34.09 -5.71 -12.61
C SER A 180 -35.11 -4.72 -13.17
N VAL A 181 -35.82 -4.01 -12.29
CA VAL A 181 -36.84 -3.02 -12.65
C VAL A 181 -36.22 -1.84 -13.39
N LEU A 182 -35.12 -1.28 -12.85
CA LEU A 182 -34.48 -0.11 -13.43
C LEU A 182 -33.87 -0.40 -14.81
N LEU A 183 -33.30 -1.59 -15.02
CA LEU A 183 -32.75 -2.01 -16.31
C LEU A 183 -33.83 -2.11 -17.39
N ASN A 184 -35.01 -2.64 -17.05
CA ASN A 184 -36.14 -2.66 -17.97
C ASN A 184 -36.61 -1.23 -18.31
N ASN A 185 -36.67 -0.33 -17.32
CA ASN A 185 -37.00 1.08 -17.58
C ASN A 185 -36.00 1.73 -18.55
N PHE A 186 -34.70 1.43 -18.45
CA PHE A 186 -33.70 1.92 -19.40
C PHE A 186 -33.94 1.40 -20.82
N VAL A 187 -34.35 0.14 -20.99
CA VAL A 187 -34.68 -0.45 -22.29
C VAL A 187 -35.91 0.26 -22.90
N GLU A 188 -36.96 0.49 -22.12
CA GLU A 188 -38.17 1.20 -22.56
C GLU A 188 -37.90 2.68 -22.92
N LEU A 189 -36.93 3.32 -22.28
CA LEU A 189 -36.54 4.70 -22.59
C LEU A 189 -35.81 4.84 -23.94
N ILE A 190 -35.16 3.77 -24.43
CA ILE A 190 -34.44 3.77 -25.72
C ILE A 190 -35.20 3.07 -26.85
N SER A 191 -36.21 2.27 -26.52
CA SER A 191 -36.89 1.39 -27.47
C SER A 191 -38.38 1.20 -27.18
N HIS A 192 -39.14 0.78 -28.19
CA HIS A 192 -40.53 0.37 -28.04
C HIS A 192 -40.68 -1.11 -28.38
N GLN A 193 -41.54 -1.80 -27.63
CA GLN A 193 -41.86 -3.21 -27.88
C GLN A 193 -42.79 -3.33 -29.09
N GLN A 194 -42.37 -4.03 -30.15
CA GLN A 194 -43.27 -4.39 -31.25
C GLN A 194 -43.90 -5.76 -31.02
N LEU A 195 -45.23 -5.78 -30.89
CA LEU A 195 -46.02 -6.99 -31.04
C LEU A 195 -46.15 -7.30 -32.55
N SER A 196 -45.21 -8.06 -33.11
CA SER A 196 -45.32 -8.47 -34.51
C SER A 196 -46.47 -9.47 -34.66
N LYS A 197 -47.54 -9.07 -35.36
CA LYS A 197 -48.62 -9.99 -35.79
C LYS A 197 -48.24 -10.87 -37.00
N GLN A 198 -46.97 -10.93 -37.38
CA GLN A 198 -46.50 -11.64 -38.57
C GLN A 198 -45.17 -12.36 -38.29
N LEU A 199 -45.25 -13.59 -37.75
CA LEU A 199 -44.83 -14.83 -38.40
C LEU A 199 -44.96 -15.96 -37.36
N LYS A 200 -45.69 -17.02 -37.73
CA LYS A 200 -45.75 -18.26 -36.96
C LYS A 200 -44.39 -18.97 -37.03
N ASN A 201 -43.50 -18.67 -36.09
CA ASN A 201 -42.58 -19.60 -35.43
C ASN A 201 -41.50 -18.81 -34.65
N ARG A 202 -41.46 -19.04 -33.33
CA ARG A 202 -40.70 -18.35 -32.26
C ARG A 202 -41.31 -17.03 -31.81
N GLU A 203 -41.94 -17.07 -30.63
CA GLU A 203 -42.21 -15.92 -29.77
C GLU A 203 -40.89 -15.24 -29.41
N LYS A 204 -40.39 -14.36 -30.29
CA LYS A 204 -39.32 -13.43 -29.96
C LYS A 204 -39.92 -12.03 -29.93
N THR A 205 -40.09 -11.49 -28.73
CA THR A 205 -40.34 -10.06 -28.53
C THR A 205 -39.19 -9.27 -29.16
N CYS A 206 -39.49 -8.45 -30.16
CA CYS A 206 -38.49 -7.62 -30.84
C CYS A 206 -38.61 -6.18 -30.34
N TRP A 207 -37.50 -5.64 -29.85
CA TRP A 207 -37.39 -4.25 -29.43
C TRP A 207 -36.79 -3.43 -30.57
N MET A 208 -37.36 -2.26 -30.85
CA MET A 208 -36.88 -1.36 -31.90
C MET A 208 -36.63 0.03 -31.32
N LEU A 209 -35.60 0.73 -31.79
CA LEU A 209 -35.27 2.07 -31.32
C LEU A 209 -36.47 3.03 -31.45
N SER A 210 -36.76 3.74 -30.35
CA SER A 210 -37.82 4.74 -30.32
C SER A 210 -37.42 5.97 -31.14
N VAL A 211 -38.31 6.48 -32.00
CA VAL A 211 -38.09 7.72 -32.76
C VAL A 211 -39.20 8.70 -32.37
N ASN A 212 -38.87 9.73 -31.59
CA ASN A 212 -39.83 10.74 -31.15
C ASN A 212 -39.52 12.12 -31.77
N PRO A 213 -40.25 12.52 -32.84
CA PRO A 213 -40.01 13.78 -33.52
C PRO A 213 -40.46 15.03 -32.73
N ASN A 214 -41.18 14.86 -31.61
CA ASN A 214 -41.72 15.96 -30.80
C ASN A 214 -40.75 16.49 -29.73
N ARG A 215 -39.53 15.95 -29.64
CA ARG A 215 -38.56 16.32 -28.61
C ARG A 215 -37.78 17.57 -28.98
N ARG A 216 -37.41 18.36 -27.96
CA ARG A 216 -36.48 19.50 -28.08
C ARG A 216 -35.05 19.06 -28.45
N VAL A 217 -34.77 17.77 -28.30
CA VAL A 217 -33.46 17.13 -28.48
C VAL A 217 -33.60 16.05 -29.54
N THR A 218 -32.57 15.84 -30.37
CA THR A 218 -32.57 14.78 -31.39
C THR A 218 -32.67 13.39 -30.74
N SER A 219 -33.22 12.41 -31.47
CA SER A 219 -33.31 11.03 -31.00
C SER A 219 -31.96 10.47 -30.57
N GLN A 220 -30.89 10.75 -31.32
CA GLN A 220 -29.52 10.38 -30.99
C GLN A 220 -29.07 10.95 -29.64
N GLN A 221 -29.32 12.25 -29.40
CA GLN A 221 -28.86 12.91 -28.18
C GLN A 221 -29.72 12.54 -26.96
N TRP A 222 -30.99 12.19 -27.15
CA TRP A 222 -31.78 11.52 -26.11
C TRP A 222 -31.17 10.17 -25.74
N ARG A 223 -30.88 9.30 -26.72
CA ARG A 223 -30.28 7.98 -26.45
C ARG A 223 -28.94 8.12 -25.77
N LEU A 224 -28.11 9.08 -26.20
CA LEU A 224 -26.87 9.40 -25.52
C LEU A 224 -27.11 9.73 -24.03
N ASN A 225 -28.08 10.59 -23.72
CA ASN A 225 -28.41 10.96 -22.34
C ASN A 225 -28.85 9.75 -21.49
N VAL A 226 -29.62 8.82 -22.07
CA VAL A 226 -30.06 7.60 -21.39
C VAL A 226 -28.90 6.62 -21.21
N LEU A 227 -28.11 6.36 -22.26
CA LEU A 227 -27.00 5.41 -22.24
C LEU A 227 -25.86 5.86 -21.31
N VAL A 228 -25.59 7.16 -21.18
CA VAL A 228 -24.63 7.66 -20.17
C VAL A 228 -25.03 7.25 -18.75
N ARG A 229 -26.33 7.32 -18.43
CA ARG A 229 -26.86 6.94 -17.11
C ARG A 229 -26.92 5.44 -16.93
N LEU A 230 -27.30 4.69 -17.98
CA LEU A 230 -27.22 3.23 -17.98
C LEU A 230 -25.78 2.75 -17.73
N ARG A 231 -24.79 3.37 -18.39
CA ARG A 231 -23.36 3.09 -18.16
C ARG A 231 -22.99 3.32 -16.69
N LYS A 232 -23.34 4.48 -16.11
CA LYS A 232 -23.07 4.77 -14.69
C LYS A 232 -23.73 3.73 -13.77
N PHE A 233 -24.98 3.37 -14.03
CA PHE A 233 -25.71 2.38 -13.26
C PHE A 233 -25.06 0.98 -13.34
N LEU A 234 -24.68 0.53 -14.54
CA LEU A 234 -23.95 -0.74 -14.73
C LEU A 234 -22.56 -0.71 -14.09
N GLN A 235 -21.88 0.43 -14.09
CA GLN A 235 -20.58 0.59 -13.43
C GLN A 235 -20.72 0.38 -11.91
N VAL A 236 -21.73 0.97 -11.28
CA VAL A 236 -22.03 0.74 -9.86
C VAL A 236 -22.32 -0.74 -9.59
N LEU A 237 -23.08 -1.42 -10.45
CA LEU A 237 -23.34 -2.86 -10.30
C LEU A 237 -22.06 -3.71 -10.37
N VAL A 238 -21.12 -3.34 -11.23
CA VAL A 238 -19.81 -4.00 -11.33
C VAL A 238 -18.96 -3.73 -10.09
N GLU A 239 -18.87 -2.47 -9.66
CA GLU A 239 -18.08 -2.07 -8.49
C GLU A 239 -18.63 -2.70 -7.20
N GLY A 240 -19.95 -2.69 -7.01
CA GLY A 240 -20.61 -3.33 -5.86
C GLY A 240 -20.46 -4.86 -5.82
N SER A 241 -20.27 -5.51 -6.98
CA SER A 241 -19.87 -6.93 -7.03
C SER A 241 -18.39 -7.16 -6.70
N SER A 242 -17.57 -6.10 -6.70
CA SER A 242 -16.12 -6.11 -6.46
C SER A 242 -15.73 -5.56 -5.08
N GLU A 243 -16.57 -4.83 -4.35
CA GLU A 243 -16.23 -4.21 -3.04
C GLU A 243 -15.98 -5.21 -1.89
N LEU A 244 -16.14 -6.51 -2.12
CA LEU A 244 -15.60 -7.57 -1.25
C LEU A 244 -14.12 -7.91 -1.54
N GLU A 245 -13.52 -7.28 -2.56
CA GLU A 245 -12.13 -7.40 -2.97
C GLU A 245 -11.51 -5.99 -3.07
N THR A 246 -10.75 -5.59 -2.05
CA THR A 246 -10.08 -4.28 -1.96
C THR A 246 -9.20 -3.95 -3.18
N ASP A 247 -9.41 -2.75 -3.73
CA ASP A 247 -8.51 -1.88 -4.48
C ASP A 247 -7.22 -2.50 -5.04
N SER A 248 -7.31 -3.03 -6.27
CA SER A 248 -6.21 -3.04 -7.24
C SER A 248 -6.74 -3.38 -8.64
N GLU A 249 -7.40 -2.44 -9.31
CA GLU A 249 -7.66 -2.52 -10.76
C GLU A 249 -6.35 -2.38 -11.58
N GLY A 250 -5.41 -3.31 -11.39
CA GLY A 250 -4.15 -3.41 -12.10
C GLY A 250 -3.94 -4.82 -12.63
N LEU A 251 -4.26 -5.05 -13.91
CA LEU A 251 -3.83 -6.20 -14.73
C LEU A 251 -4.08 -7.63 -14.19
N HIS A 252 -4.87 -7.82 -13.13
CA HIS A 252 -5.26 -9.15 -12.66
C HIS A 252 -6.53 -9.63 -13.36
N GLU A 253 -6.39 -10.05 -14.62
CA GLU A 253 -7.37 -10.95 -15.23
C GLU A 253 -6.80 -12.36 -15.33
N GLN A 254 -7.47 -13.26 -14.60
CA GLN A 254 -7.62 -14.70 -14.81
C GLN A 254 -6.71 -15.66 -13.99
N ASN A 255 -7.38 -16.33 -13.05
CA ASN A 255 -7.15 -17.67 -12.50
C ASN A 255 -5.77 -17.98 -11.93
N CYS A 256 -5.46 -17.37 -10.80
CA CYS A 256 -4.79 -18.04 -9.68
C CYS A 256 -5.51 -17.55 -8.43
N SER A 257 -5.83 -18.50 -7.54
CA SER A 257 -6.32 -18.28 -6.17
C SER A 257 -5.96 -16.90 -5.61
N LEU A 258 -6.98 -16.16 -5.16
CA LEU A 258 -6.95 -15.02 -4.24
C LEU A 258 -5.60 -14.29 -4.19
N GLN A 259 -5.52 -13.05 -4.69
CA GLN A 259 -4.49 -12.12 -4.24
C GLN A 259 -4.74 -11.78 -2.77
N VAL A 260 -4.52 -12.76 -1.89
CA VAL A 260 -4.25 -12.51 -0.49
C VAL A 260 -2.96 -11.70 -0.48
N GLN A 261 -2.97 -10.57 0.24
CA GLN A 261 -1.75 -9.91 0.67
C GLN A 261 -0.74 -11.00 1.04
N LYS A 262 0.32 -11.13 0.24
CA LYS A 262 1.47 -11.95 0.65
C LYS A 262 2.07 -11.23 1.85
N ASN A 263 1.53 -11.48 3.03
CA ASN A 263 2.16 -11.06 4.26
C ASN A 263 3.50 -11.77 4.27
N SER A 264 4.56 -11.01 4.02
CA SER A 264 5.91 -11.52 4.14
C SER A 264 6.06 -12.00 5.58
N LEU A 265 6.09 -13.30 5.77
CA LEU A 265 6.32 -13.88 7.09
C LEU A 265 7.76 -13.54 7.50
N HIS A 266 7.91 -12.55 8.36
CA HIS A 266 9.21 -12.22 8.93
C HIS A 266 9.56 -13.24 10.01
N VAL A 267 10.20 -14.34 9.61
CA VAL A 267 10.66 -15.36 10.56
C VAL A 267 11.91 -14.87 11.27
N ASN A 268 11.84 -14.66 12.58
CA ASN A 268 13.03 -14.52 13.39
C ASN A 268 13.56 -15.92 13.74
N TRP A 269 14.54 -16.39 12.99
CA TRP A 269 15.13 -17.72 13.19
C TRP A 269 15.71 -17.93 14.60
N GLN A 270 16.10 -16.87 15.31
CA GLN A 270 16.59 -16.98 16.70
C GLN A 270 15.43 -17.29 17.66
N GLU A 271 14.29 -16.62 17.50
CA GLU A 271 13.09 -16.86 18.31
C GLU A 271 12.47 -18.24 18.00
N HIS A 272 12.49 -18.65 16.73
CA HIS A 272 12.08 -20.00 16.32
C HIS A 272 13.00 -21.08 16.89
N ALA A 273 14.32 -20.89 16.85
CA ALA A 273 15.27 -21.84 17.45
C ALA A 273 15.13 -21.94 18.98
N SER A 274 14.71 -20.85 19.64
CA SER A 274 14.41 -20.84 21.08
C SER A 274 13.01 -21.38 21.44
N GLY A 275 12.20 -21.75 20.44
CA GLY A 275 10.83 -22.26 20.62
C GLY A 275 9.79 -21.21 21.02
N GLN A 276 10.11 -19.92 20.95
CA GLN A 276 9.20 -18.82 21.33
C GLN A 276 8.24 -18.41 20.20
N GLN A 277 8.59 -18.70 18.95
CA GLN A 277 7.72 -18.50 17.78
C GLN A 277 7.48 -19.83 17.06
N HIS A 278 6.21 -20.10 16.73
CA HIS A 278 5.82 -21.21 15.87
C HIS A 278 5.42 -20.68 14.48
N ILE A 279 5.94 -21.30 13.42
CA ILE A 279 5.56 -20.96 12.03
C ILE A 279 4.20 -21.58 11.73
N GLN A 280 3.14 -20.77 11.82
CA GLN A 280 1.80 -21.18 11.41
C GLN A 280 1.67 -21.04 9.90
N LEU A 281 1.91 -22.15 9.20
CA LEU A 281 1.86 -22.22 7.74
C LEU A 281 0.46 -21.89 7.19
N TYR A 282 -0.63 -22.28 7.86
CA TYR A 282 -1.98 -22.15 7.32
C TYR A 282 -2.48 -20.70 7.28
N GLU A 283 -2.35 -19.94 8.37
CA GLU A 283 -2.78 -18.53 8.42
C GLU A 283 -2.01 -17.64 7.42
N ASN A 284 -0.77 -18.01 7.08
CA ASN A 284 0.10 -17.25 6.18
C ASN A 284 0.23 -17.87 4.78
N SER A 285 -0.49 -18.97 4.50
CA SER A 285 -0.47 -19.66 3.19
C SER A 285 -1.33 -18.99 2.12
N GLY A 286 -2.11 -17.96 2.49
CA GLY A 286 -3.13 -17.38 1.63
C GLY A 286 -4.38 -18.25 1.47
N LEU A 287 -4.47 -19.37 2.19
CA LEU A 287 -5.68 -20.20 2.24
C LEU A 287 -6.47 -19.85 3.50
N HIS A 288 -7.30 -18.81 3.42
CA HIS A 288 -8.41 -18.72 4.37
C HIS A 288 -9.39 -19.86 4.05
N PRO A 289 -9.91 -20.60 5.05
CA PRO A 289 -11.06 -21.46 4.82
C PRO A 289 -12.15 -20.59 4.19
N ARG A 290 -12.72 -21.01 3.05
CA ARG A 290 -13.83 -20.29 2.42
C ARG A 290 -14.97 -20.21 3.44
N THR A 291 -15.09 -19.10 4.15
CA THR A 291 -16.27 -18.75 4.94
C THR A 291 -17.38 -18.23 4.01
N ASN A 292 -17.57 -18.88 2.86
CA ASN A 292 -18.86 -18.82 2.19
C ASN A 292 -19.76 -19.77 2.97
N SER A 293 -20.17 -19.34 4.16
CA SER A 293 -21.31 -19.97 4.80
C SER A 293 -22.50 -19.76 3.85
N SER A 294 -23.08 -20.85 3.36
CA SER A 294 -24.37 -20.85 2.67
C SER A 294 -25.53 -20.30 3.53
N PHE A 295 -25.24 -19.91 4.76
CA PHE A 295 -26.11 -19.18 5.66
C PHE A 295 -25.83 -17.67 5.56
N SER A 296 -26.64 -16.99 4.74
CA SER A 296 -26.89 -15.56 4.91
C SER A 296 -27.98 -15.40 5.98
N LEU A 297 -27.73 -14.57 7.00
CA LEU A 297 -28.79 -14.15 7.92
C LEU A 297 -29.89 -13.48 7.09
N ARG A 298 -31.12 -14.01 7.17
CA ARG A 298 -32.28 -13.51 6.41
C ARG A 298 -32.38 -11.99 6.50
N SER A 299 -32.21 -11.29 5.38
CA SER A 299 -32.63 -9.90 5.24
C SER A 299 -34.16 -9.83 5.36
N LEU A 300 -34.66 -8.86 6.12
CA LEU A 300 -36.04 -8.72 6.59
C LEU A 300 -37.08 -8.34 5.50
N VAL A 301 -36.84 -8.70 4.24
CA VAL A 301 -37.70 -8.34 3.08
C VAL A 301 -38.46 -9.55 2.52
N SER A 302 -38.41 -10.71 3.18
CA SER A 302 -38.91 -11.99 2.66
C SER A 302 -40.44 -12.18 2.61
N ILE A 303 -41.27 -11.14 2.54
CA ILE A 303 -42.74 -11.31 2.58
C ILE A 303 -43.44 -11.02 1.24
N THR A 304 -42.79 -10.40 0.25
CA THR A 304 -43.45 -10.17 -1.04
C THR A 304 -42.49 -10.29 -2.23
N GLY A 305 -42.71 -11.30 -3.07
CA GLY A 305 -42.11 -11.42 -4.40
C GLY A 305 -40.79 -12.17 -4.42
N SER A 306 -40.64 -13.05 -5.40
CA SER A 306 -39.39 -13.73 -5.77
C SER A 306 -38.17 -12.84 -5.57
N ILE A 307 -37.12 -13.37 -4.92
CA ILE A 307 -35.79 -12.78 -5.02
C ILE A 307 -35.41 -12.87 -6.51
N GLU A 308 -35.74 -11.83 -7.28
CA GLU A 308 -35.14 -11.59 -8.58
C GLU A 308 -33.66 -11.36 -8.31
N LYS A 309 -32.87 -12.43 -8.33
CA LYS A 309 -31.41 -12.36 -8.39
C LYS A 309 -31.10 -11.50 -9.61
N GLY A 310 -30.84 -10.20 -9.46
CA GLY A 310 -30.86 -9.21 -10.55
C GLY A 310 -30.00 -9.56 -11.77
N LEU A 311 -28.89 -8.86 -12.01
CA LEU A 311 -27.91 -9.29 -13.02
C LEU A 311 -26.87 -10.28 -12.47
N SER A 312 -27.02 -10.71 -11.21
CA SER A 312 -26.11 -11.63 -10.52
C SER A 312 -26.33 -13.09 -10.91
N SER A 313 -27.45 -13.45 -11.55
CA SER A 313 -27.63 -14.77 -12.15
C SER A 313 -27.25 -14.76 -13.62
N THR A 314 -26.56 -15.82 -14.07
CA THR A 314 -26.15 -16.03 -15.46
C THR A 314 -27.32 -15.96 -16.45
N ASP A 315 -28.47 -16.52 -16.10
CA ASP A 315 -29.65 -16.56 -16.99
C ASP A 315 -30.29 -15.18 -17.17
N ASN A 316 -30.55 -14.44 -16.09
CA ASN A 316 -31.10 -13.08 -16.21
C ASN A 316 -30.14 -12.13 -16.95
N LEU A 317 -28.82 -12.31 -16.80
CA LEU A 317 -27.83 -11.57 -17.57
C LEU A 317 -27.88 -11.94 -19.06
N LYS A 318 -28.01 -13.24 -19.41
CA LYS A 318 -28.19 -13.70 -20.79
C LYS A 318 -29.45 -13.10 -21.41
N GLU A 319 -30.58 -13.10 -20.70
CA GLU A 319 -31.84 -12.51 -21.17
C GLU A 319 -31.71 -11.01 -21.40
N PHE A 320 -31.11 -10.28 -20.46
CA PHE A 320 -30.88 -8.85 -20.62
C PHE A 320 -29.95 -8.54 -21.81
N ILE A 321 -28.87 -9.30 -21.97
CA ILE A 321 -27.92 -9.18 -23.10
C ILE A 321 -28.62 -9.41 -24.44
N GLN A 322 -29.53 -10.38 -24.52
CA GLN A 322 -30.34 -10.65 -25.72
C GLN A 322 -31.20 -9.47 -26.14
N ILE A 323 -31.62 -8.64 -25.20
CA ILE A 323 -32.43 -7.45 -25.45
C ILE A 323 -31.56 -6.24 -25.78
N ILE A 324 -30.53 -5.96 -24.96
CA ILE A 324 -29.79 -4.70 -25.05
C ILE A 324 -28.75 -4.65 -26.17
N ILE A 325 -28.03 -5.75 -26.47
CA ILE A 325 -26.96 -5.71 -27.50
C ILE A 325 -27.50 -5.33 -28.89
N PRO A 326 -28.61 -5.92 -29.39
CA PRO A 326 -29.20 -5.49 -30.67
C PRO A 326 -29.52 -4.00 -30.71
N LEU A 327 -30.12 -3.46 -29.64
CA LEU A 327 -30.44 -2.03 -29.53
C LEU A 327 -29.18 -1.15 -29.53
N LEU A 328 -28.10 -1.60 -28.89
CA LEU A 328 -26.81 -0.90 -28.90
C LEU A 328 -26.16 -0.93 -30.29
N LEU A 329 -26.30 -2.03 -31.03
CA LEU A 329 -25.85 -2.13 -32.42
C LEU A 329 -26.63 -1.18 -33.32
N ASP A 330 -27.95 -1.08 -33.16
CA ASP A 330 -28.75 -0.10 -33.90
C ASP A 330 -28.33 1.35 -33.58
N CYS A 331 -28.06 1.65 -32.31
CA CYS A 331 -27.53 2.97 -31.89
C CYS A 331 -26.16 3.24 -32.53
N TRP A 332 -25.32 2.22 -32.67
CA TRP A 332 -24.03 2.33 -33.34
C TRP A 332 -24.19 2.59 -34.84
N ILE A 333 -25.08 1.86 -35.51
CA ILE A 333 -25.35 2.02 -36.95
C ILE A 333 -25.86 3.44 -37.23
N GLU A 334 -26.78 3.93 -36.40
CA GLU A 334 -27.32 5.30 -36.48
C GLU A 334 -26.23 6.38 -36.29
N ALA A 335 -25.25 6.13 -35.40
CA ALA A 335 -24.14 7.04 -35.13
C ALA A 335 -23.01 6.94 -36.17
N SER A 336 -22.88 5.79 -36.82
CA SER A 336 -21.82 5.50 -37.78
C SER A 336 -22.07 6.26 -39.10
N PRO A 337 -21.04 6.86 -39.72
CA PRO A 337 -21.19 7.52 -41.00
C PRO A 337 -21.45 6.46 -42.08
N THR A 338 -22.72 6.21 -42.40
CA THR A 338 -23.09 5.30 -43.49
C THR A 338 -22.95 5.98 -44.85
N GLN A 339 -22.33 5.25 -45.77
CA GLN A 339 -21.96 5.64 -47.13
C GLN A 339 -23.18 5.97 -48.01
N VAL A 340 -23.57 7.24 -48.13
CA VAL A 340 -24.45 7.66 -49.24
C VAL A 340 -23.73 8.70 -50.10
N ALA A 341 -23.05 8.17 -51.14
CA ALA A 341 -22.67 8.79 -52.41
C ALA A 341 -21.57 9.91 -52.44
N ALA A 342 -20.51 9.58 -53.20
CA ALA A 342 -19.51 10.44 -53.87
C ALA A 342 -18.36 11.08 -53.05
N PRO A 343 -17.12 11.13 -53.60
CA PRO A 343 -15.96 11.72 -52.95
C PRO A 343 -15.94 13.23 -53.21
N ILE A 344 -16.75 14.01 -52.49
CA ILE A 344 -16.63 15.47 -52.50
C ILE A 344 -16.70 15.97 -51.05
N LEU A 345 -15.58 16.55 -50.60
CA LEU A 345 -15.37 17.37 -49.40
C LEU A 345 -16.08 16.95 -48.09
N GLY A 346 -15.30 16.35 -47.19
CA GLY A 346 -15.30 16.70 -45.75
C GLY A 346 -16.62 16.60 -44.99
N HIS A 347 -17.07 15.39 -44.68
CA HIS A 347 -18.14 15.19 -43.69
C HIS A 347 -17.56 15.08 -42.27
N LEU A 348 -17.74 16.15 -41.50
CA LEU A 348 -17.52 16.21 -40.05
C LEU A 348 -18.52 15.27 -39.34
N SER A 349 -18.05 14.18 -38.73
CA SER A 349 -18.89 13.50 -37.73
C SER A 349 -19.10 14.41 -36.52
N GLU A 350 -20.35 14.70 -36.19
CA GLU A 350 -20.72 15.50 -35.02
C GLU A 350 -20.14 14.91 -33.72
N PRO A 351 -19.69 15.73 -32.75
CA PRO A 351 -19.16 15.25 -31.48
C PRO A 351 -20.16 14.37 -30.70
N GLY A 352 -21.47 14.54 -30.91
CA GLY A 352 -22.53 13.73 -30.30
C GLY A 352 -22.54 12.26 -30.75
N SER A 353 -22.25 11.97 -32.03
CA SER A 353 -22.23 10.58 -32.52
C SER A 353 -21.04 9.80 -31.95
N ARG A 354 -19.91 10.47 -31.73
CA ARG A 354 -18.71 9.88 -31.12
C ARG A 354 -18.94 9.47 -29.68
N GLN A 355 -19.58 10.34 -28.90
CA GLN A 355 -19.94 10.03 -27.51
C GLN A 355 -20.92 8.86 -27.45
N LEU A 356 -21.87 8.78 -28.40
CA LEU A 356 -22.82 7.68 -28.50
C LEU A 356 -22.12 6.34 -28.77
N MET A 357 -21.19 6.31 -29.73
CA MET A 357 -20.34 5.13 -30.01
C MET A 357 -19.52 4.70 -28.78
N GLU A 358 -18.94 5.65 -28.04
CA GLU A 358 -18.21 5.36 -26.81
C GLU A 358 -19.12 4.77 -25.71
N GLN A 359 -20.33 5.29 -25.54
CA GLN A 359 -21.28 4.73 -24.58
C GLN A 359 -21.68 3.30 -24.95
N VAL A 360 -21.94 3.04 -26.24
CA VAL A 360 -22.27 1.69 -26.74
C VAL A 360 -21.18 0.69 -26.35
N LEU A 361 -19.92 0.98 -26.70
CA LEU A 361 -18.82 0.08 -26.36
C LEU A 361 -18.59 -0.03 -24.85
N SER A 362 -18.73 1.07 -24.10
CA SER A 362 -18.58 1.05 -22.65
C SER A 362 -19.62 0.16 -21.98
N ILE A 363 -20.87 0.21 -22.43
CA ILE A 363 -21.94 -0.64 -21.91
C ILE A 363 -21.68 -2.11 -22.25
N ILE A 364 -21.32 -2.43 -23.49
CA ILE A 364 -20.95 -3.81 -23.90
C ILE A 364 -19.79 -4.32 -23.05
N HIS A 365 -18.78 -3.49 -22.80
CA HIS A 365 -17.64 -3.84 -21.95
C HIS A 365 -18.04 -4.10 -20.49
N LEU A 366 -18.92 -3.28 -19.91
CA LEU A 366 -19.42 -3.48 -18.54
C LEU A 366 -20.26 -4.77 -18.42
N LEU A 367 -21.11 -5.05 -19.40
CA LEU A 367 -21.85 -6.32 -19.49
C LEU A 367 -20.91 -7.51 -19.57
N TRP A 368 -19.80 -7.37 -20.31
CA TRP A 368 -18.76 -8.39 -20.37
C TRP A 368 -18.04 -8.57 -19.03
N LYS A 369 -17.74 -7.48 -18.31
CA LYS A 369 -17.13 -7.56 -16.98
C LYS A 369 -18.05 -8.30 -16.00
N LEU A 370 -19.35 -7.99 -15.99
CA LEU A 370 -20.36 -8.74 -15.21
C LEU A 370 -20.39 -10.22 -15.59
N ALA A 371 -20.34 -10.54 -16.89
CA ALA A 371 -20.32 -11.93 -17.36
C ALA A 371 -19.10 -12.73 -16.87
N LYS A 372 -17.94 -12.08 -16.69
CA LYS A 372 -16.72 -12.72 -16.16
C LYS A 372 -16.78 -13.02 -14.65
N HIS A 373 -17.54 -12.25 -13.87
CA HIS A 373 -17.65 -12.46 -12.42
C HIS A 373 -18.52 -13.67 -12.03
N ASN A 374 -19.27 -14.24 -12.99
CA ASN A 374 -20.12 -15.40 -12.74
C ASN A 374 -19.35 -16.73 -12.77
N GLU A 375 -19.82 -17.72 -11.99
CA GLU A 375 -19.16 -19.04 -11.81
C GLU A 375 -18.90 -19.78 -13.15
N ASP A 376 -19.75 -19.55 -14.17
CA ASP A 376 -19.67 -20.18 -15.50
C ASP A 376 -19.04 -19.27 -16.58
N SER A 377 -18.00 -18.51 -16.24
CA SER A 377 -17.38 -17.53 -17.16
C SER A 377 -17.02 -18.11 -18.55
N ASN A 378 -16.50 -19.33 -18.62
CA ASN A 378 -16.12 -19.96 -19.90
C ASN A 378 -17.33 -20.28 -20.79
N GLU A 379 -18.45 -20.73 -20.23
CA GLU A 379 -19.66 -21.04 -20.99
C GLU A 379 -20.27 -19.75 -21.57
N MET A 380 -20.24 -18.68 -20.78
CA MET A 380 -20.73 -17.37 -21.19
C MET A 380 -19.88 -16.77 -22.32
N GLU A 381 -18.54 -16.91 -22.27
CA GLU A 381 -17.65 -16.47 -23.37
C GLU A 381 -17.98 -17.19 -24.68
N VAL A 382 -18.22 -18.51 -24.63
CA VAL A 382 -18.61 -19.32 -25.81
C VAL A 382 -19.98 -18.89 -26.34
N TRP A 383 -20.96 -18.69 -25.45
CA TRP A 383 -22.31 -18.26 -25.83
C TRP A 383 -22.33 -16.87 -26.47
N LEU A 384 -21.63 -15.89 -25.89
CA LEU A 384 -21.53 -14.54 -26.46
C LEU A 384 -20.89 -14.55 -27.85
N ARG A 385 -19.83 -15.34 -28.00
CA ARG A 385 -19.15 -15.52 -29.28
C ARG A 385 -20.06 -16.10 -30.34
N ALA A 386 -20.83 -17.13 -30.02
CA ALA A 386 -21.73 -17.80 -30.97
C ALA A 386 -22.84 -16.86 -31.49
N ASN A 387 -23.33 -15.95 -30.64
CA ASN A 387 -24.45 -15.09 -30.98
C ASN A 387 -24.06 -13.74 -31.62
N TYR A 388 -22.96 -13.10 -31.20
CA TYR A 388 -22.70 -11.69 -31.55
C TYR A 388 -21.41 -11.43 -32.33
N LEU A 389 -20.50 -12.41 -32.47
CA LEU A 389 -19.21 -12.18 -33.12
C LEU A 389 -19.34 -11.75 -34.58
N ILE A 390 -20.30 -12.32 -35.31
CA ILE A 390 -20.54 -12.00 -36.73
C ILE A 390 -20.99 -10.53 -36.86
N ASP A 391 -21.95 -10.12 -36.05
CA ASP A 391 -22.46 -8.76 -36.02
C ASP A 391 -21.36 -7.76 -35.62
N PHE A 392 -20.54 -8.09 -34.61
CA PHE A 392 -19.43 -7.23 -34.19
C PHE A 392 -18.36 -7.10 -35.28
N LYS A 393 -18.06 -8.18 -36.02
CA LYS A 393 -17.16 -8.11 -37.18
C LYS A 393 -17.72 -7.17 -38.25
N HIS A 394 -19.01 -7.30 -38.57
CA HIS A 394 -19.66 -6.51 -39.61
C HIS A 394 -19.81 -5.02 -39.22
N HIS A 395 -20.19 -4.72 -37.98
CA HIS A 395 -20.49 -3.34 -37.55
C HIS A 395 -19.30 -2.59 -36.94
N PHE A 396 -18.40 -3.27 -36.22
CA PHE A 396 -17.28 -2.62 -35.52
C PHE A 396 -15.92 -2.78 -36.22
N MET A 397 -15.65 -3.92 -36.87
CA MET A 397 -14.32 -4.16 -37.46
C MET A 397 -14.17 -3.66 -38.91
N CYS A 398 -15.26 -3.44 -39.64
CA CYS A 398 -15.22 -2.99 -41.04
C CYS A 398 -14.51 -1.65 -41.26
N HIS A 399 -14.48 -0.78 -40.25
CA HIS A 399 -13.86 0.55 -40.33
C HIS A 399 -12.77 0.76 -39.26
N PHE A 400 -12.27 -0.32 -38.67
CA PHE A 400 -11.20 -0.26 -37.67
C PHE A 400 -9.82 -0.14 -38.35
N PRO A 401 -8.90 0.71 -37.86
CA PRO A 401 -9.03 1.62 -36.72
C PRO A 401 -9.74 2.94 -37.07
N TYR A 402 -10.56 3.44 -36.15
CA TYR A 402 -11.26 4.71 -36.33
C TYR A 402 -10.27 5.87 -36.10
N SER A 403 -10.00 6.67 -37.14
CA SER A 403 -9.14 7.86 -37.08
C SER A 403 -9.88 9.10 -37.59
N PHE A 404 -9.74 10.24 -36.90
CA PHE A 404 -10.32 11.51 -37.31
C PHE A 404 -9.20 12.55 -37.43
N GLN A 405 -9.03 13.13 -38.61
CA GLN A 405 -7.98 14.10 -38.88
C GLN A 405 -8.48 15.51 -38.51
N GLU A 406 -7.88 16.14 -37.51
CA GLU A 406 -8.04 17.57 -37.27
C GLU A 406 -7.42 18.34 -38.44
N MET A 407 -8.24 19.07 -39.21
CA MET A 407 -7.70 20.01 -40.19
C MET A 407 -7.02 21.17 -39.45
N ASN A 408 -5.68 21.14 -39.42
CA ASN A 408 -4.89 22.37 -39.34
C ASN A 408 -5.31 23.25 -40.52
N LYS A 409 -6.15 24.27 -40.25
CA LYS A 409 -6.43 25.31 -41.23
C LYS A 409 -5.09 25.94 -41.62
N HIS A 410 -4.65 25.73 -42.85
CA HIS A 410 -3.61 26.54 -43.47
C HIS A 410 -4.07 28.00 -43.45
N ARG A 411 -3.64 28.77 -42.45
CA ARG A 411 -3.67 30.23 -42.53
C ARG A 411 -2.43 30.66 -43.31
N LYS A 412 -2.69 31.23 -44.49
CA LYS A 412 -1.72 32.06 -45.20
C LYS A 412 -1.17 33.13 -44.24
N LYS A 413 0.15 33.27 -44.31
CA LYS A 413 1.03 34.34 -43.84
C LYS A 413 0.31 35.69 -43.67
N ASP A 414 0.35 36.24 -42.45
CA ASP A 414 0.76 37.62 -42.17
C ASP A 414 0.91 37.87 -40.65
N SER A 415 1.71 38.86 -40.32
CA SER A 415 2.56 39.01 -39.15
C SER A 415 1.97 39.78 -37.94
N LEU A 416 2.48 39.45 -36.74
CA LEU A 416 2.76 40.31 -35.57
C LEU A 416 1.60 40.98 -34.79
N LYS A 417 1.29 40.43 -33.59
CA LYS A 417 1.34 41.05 -32.22
C LYS A 417 0.25 40.56 -31.25
N SER A 418 0.66 40.44 -29.98
CA SER A 418 -0.11 40.52 -28.71
C SER A 418 -0.59 39.26 -27.98
N ASN A 419 0.17 38.91 -26.94
CA ASN A 419 -0.17 38.60 -25.53
C ASN A 419 -1.56 38.06 -25.09
N LYS A 420 -1.44 37.00 -24.27
CA LYS A 420 -2.14 36.66 -23.00
C LYS A 420 -3.63 36.24 -22.99
N TYR A 421 -3.83 35.13 -22.28
CA TYR A 421 -5.06 34.43 -21.86
C TYR A 421 -5.73 33.51 -22.89
N CYS A 422 -5.49 32.20 -22.75
CA CYS A 422 -6.45 31.18 -23.17
C CYS A 422 -6.73 30.27 -21.97
N MET A 423 -7.96 30.40 -21.46
CA MET A 423 -8.56 29.48 -20.51
C MET A 423 -8.66 28.08 -21.11
N THR A 424 -8.47 27.09 -20.25
CA THR A 424 -8.65 25.65 -20.47
C THR A 424 -9.92 25.32 -21.24
N SER A 425 -9.78 24.81 -22.47
CA SER A 425 -10.83 24.08 -23.17
C SER A 425 -10.63 22.57 -22.94
N SER A 426 -11.20 22.06 -21.85
CA SER A 426 -11.44 20.63 -21.65
C SER A 426 -12.54 20.18 -22.60
N ASN A 427 -12.22 19.51 -23.70
CA ASN A 427 -13.12 18.63 -24.48
C ASN A 427 -12.40 17.96 -25.68
N ASN A 428 -11.18 17.43 -25.48
CA ASN A 428 -10.58 16.52 -26.45
C ASN A 428 -11.00 15.10 -26.10
N VAL A 429 -12.01 14.58 -26.81
CA VAL A 429 -12.42 13.16 -26.74
C VAL A 429 -11.31 12.32 -27.39
N ASP A 430 -10.63 11.51 -26.59
CA ASP A 430 -9.51 10.67 -27.03
C ASP A 430 -9.99 9.56 -27.98
N HIS A 431 -9.77 9.74 -29.29
CA HIS A 431 -10.06 8.73 -30.33
C HIS A 431 -9.41 7.36 -30.02
N LEU A 432 -8.27 7.39 -29.35
CA LEU A 432 -7.57 6.20 -28.90
C LEU A 432 -8.39 5.37 -27.90
N LEU A 433 -9.16 6.01 -27.01
CA LEU A 433 -9.92 5.31 -25.98
C LEU A 433 -11.02 4.42 -26.59
N LEU A 434 -11.71 4.91 -27.63
CA LEU A 434 -12.72 4.16 -28.37
C LEU A 434 -12.12 2.90 -29.02
N ASN A 435 -11.01 3.07 -29.76
CA ASN A 435 -10.31 1.96 -30.41
C ASN A 435 -9.82 0.93 -29.38
N LEU A 436 -9.29 1.38 -28.24
CA LEU A 436 -8.83 0.48 -27.17
C LEU A 436 -9.97 -0.29 -26.52
N THR A 437 -11.11 0.35 -26.23
CA THR A 437 -12.29 -0.37 -25.71
C THR A 437 -12.81 -1.41 -26.67
N LEU A 438 -12.78 -1.10 -27.97
CA LEU A 438 -13.16 -2.04 -29.00
C LEU A 438 -12.18 -3.22 -29.07
N CYS A 439 -10.87 -2.96 -28.98
CA CYS A 439 -9.88 -4.03 -28.90
C CYS A 439 -10.09 -4.92 -27.67
N GLU A 440 -10.41 -4.36 -26.50
CA GLU A 440 -10.68 -5.16 -25.29
C GLU A 440 -11.85 -6.12 -25.47
N ILE A 441 -12.98 -5.63 -26.02
CA ILE A 441 -14.19 -6.44 -26.28
C ILE A 441 -13.91 -7.52 -27.34
N MET A 442 -13.24 -7.16 -28.43
CA MET A 442 -12.98 -8.11 -29.52
C MET A 442 -12.00 -9.18 -29.07
N VAL A 443 -10.93 -8.83 -28.37
CA VAL A 443 -9.92 -9.79 -27.93
C VAL A 443 -10.44 -10.68 -26.79
N SER A 444 -11.41 -10.23 -25.97
CA SER A 444 -12.05 -11.10 -24.97
C SER A 444 -12.90 -12.20 -25.58
N LEU A 445 -13.49 -11.98 -26.76
CA LEU A 445 -14.25 -12.99 -27.52
C LEU A 445 -13.36 -14.07 -28.18
N ALA A 446 -12.04 -13.89 -28.17
CA ALA A 446 -11.09 -14.86 -28.72
C ALA A 446 -10.51 -15.77 -27.64
N SER A 447 -10.28 -17.03 -28.01
CA SER A 447 -9.71 -18.08 -27.17
C SER A 447 -8.63 -18.86 -27.93
N VAL A 448 -7.83 -19.64 -27.20
CA VAL A 448 -6.75 -20.46 -27.79
C VAL A 448 -7.30 -21.43 -28.85
N SER A 449 -8.50 -21.98 -28.63
CA SER A 449 -9.16 -22.91 -29.55
C SER A 449 -9.69 -22.28 -30.83
N THR A 450 -9.92 -20.95 -30.84
CA THR A 450 -10.57 -20.24 -31.95
C THR A 450 -9.61 -19.41 -32.82
N LEU A 451 -8.31 -19.40 -32.46
CA LEU A 451 -7.26 -18.57 -33.07
C LEU A 451 -7.16 -18.70 -34.61
N GLN A 452 -7.33 -19.90 -35.17
CA GLN A 452 -7.19 -20.11 -36.63
C GLN A 452 -8.26 -19.37 -37.43
N MET A 453 -9.49 -19.30 -36.92
CA MET A 453 -10.63 -18.67 -37.62
C MET A 453 -10.62 -17.14 -37.49
N ASP A 454 -9.88 -16.61 -36.53
CA ASP A 454 -9.90 -15.20 -36.16
C ASP A 454 -8.63 -14.43 -36.54
N TYR A 455 -7.70 -15.09 -37.23
CA TYR A 455 -6.39 -14.53 -37.52
C TYR A 455 -6.45 -13.14 -38.20
N GLN A 456 -7.39 -12.93 -39.12
CA GLN A 456 -7.49 -11.71 -39.92
C GLN A 456 -7.73 -10.45 -39.07
N TRP A 457 -8.76 -10.46 -38.21
CA TRP A 457 -9.08 -9.29 -37.37
C TRP A 457 -8.18 -9.20 -36.13
N LEU A 458 -7.69 -10.34 -35.61
CA LEU A 458 -6.67 -10.33 -34.56
C LEU A 458 -5.33 -9.73 -35.04
N ASP A 459 -4.97 -9.92 -36.31
CA ASP A 459 -3.78 -9.29 -36.91
C ASP A 459 -3.95 -7.78 -37.07
N MET A 460 -5.16 -7.30 -37.44
CA MET A 460 -5.48 -5.86 -37.46
C MET A 460 -5.31 -5.23 -36.08
N ILE A 461 -5.87 -5.86 -35.04
CA ILE A 461 -5.71 -5.38 -33.66
C ILE A 461 -4.24 -5.43 -33.23
N ARG A 462 -3.50 -6.48 -33.59
CA ARG A 462 -2.08 -6.60 -33.26
C ARG A 462 -1.25 -5.49 -33.89
N LYS A 463 -1.44 -5.22 -35.19
CA LYS A 463 -0.75 -4.13 -35.90
C LYS A 463 -1.04 -2.79 -35.24
N PHE A 464 -2.32 -2.50 -34.97
CA PHE A 464 -2.74 -1.29 -34.28
C PHE A 464 -2.07 -1.13 -32.90
N VAL A 465 -2.05 -2.19 -32.08
CA VAL A 465 -1.42 -2.16 -30.75
C VAL A 465 0.10 -1.93 -30.85
N ILE A 466 0.76 -2.60 -31.82
CA ILE A 466 2.21 -2.44 -32.04
C ILE A 466 2.54 -1.03 -32.50
N GLU A 467 1.82 -0.49 -33.49
CA GLU A 467 1.99 0.87 -34.01
C GLU A 467 1.76 1.90 -32.88
N THR A 468 0.66 1.77 -32.11
CA THR A 468 0.36 2.66 -30.99
C THR A 468 1.45 2.64 -29.91
N LEU A 469 2.05 1.48 -29.62
CA LEU A 469 3.15 1.36 -28.66
C LEU A 469 4.47 1.92 -29.21
N GLN A 470 4.68 1.87 -30.52
CA GLN A 470 5.90 2.36 -31.19
C GLN A 470 5.88 3.87 -31.43
N ASP A 471 4.72 4.45 -31.73
CA ASP A 471 4.56 5.87 -32.07
C ASP A 471 4.90 6.82 -30.92
N GLY A 472 5.09 6.31 -29.69
CA GLY A 472 5.67 7.07 -28.58
C GLY A 472 4.86 8.30 -28.16
N SER A 473 3.57 8.35 -28.54
CA SER A 473 2.66 9.39 -28.06
C SER A 473 2.63 9.39 -26.53
N LYS A 474 2.44 10.56 -25.90
CA LYS A 474 2.30 10.68 -24.44
C LYS A 474 0.99 10.01 -24.00
N LEU A 475 0.98 8.68 -23.97
CA LEU A 475 -0.16 7.87 -23.54
C LEU A 475 -0.49 8.23 -22.09
N ASN A 476 -1.76 8.52 -21.83
CA ASN A 476 -2.25 8.69 -20.47
C ASN A 476 -2.24 7.32 -19.74
N SER A 477 -2.16 7.31 -18.41
CA SER A 477 -2.18 6.09 -17.59
C SER A 477 -3.39 5.21 -17.88
N LYS A 478 -4.58 5.80 -18.08
CA LYS A 478 -5.81 5.09 -18.45
C LYS A 478 -5.71 4.41 -19.81
N GLN A 479 -5.16 5.10 -20.82
CA GLN A 479 -4.98 4.56 -22.17
C GLN A 479 -3.95 3.43 -22.17
N LEU A 480 -2.82 3.62 -21.49
CA LEU A 480 -1.79 2.59 -21.37
C LEU A 480 -2.31 1.34 -20.64
N THR A 481 -3.11 1.51 -19.58
CA THR A 481 -3.67 0.38 -18.83
C THR A 481 -4.53 -0.50 -19.73
N LYS A 482 -5.42 0.09 -20.54
CA LYS A 482 -6.24 -0.65 -21.50
C LYS A 482 -5.39 -1.30 -22.60
N LEU A 483 -4.43 -0.56 -23.15
CA LEU A 483 -3.51 -1.07 -24.17
C LEU A 483 -2.69 -2.28 -23.68
N LEU A 484 -2.18 -2.22 -22.45
CA LEU A 484 -1.46 -3.33 -21.82
C LEU A 484 -2.38 -4.52 -21.50
N ARG A 485 -3.66 -4.29 -21.17
CA ARG A 485 -4.65 -5.36 -20.98
C ARG A 485 -4.92 -6.11 -22.29
N VAL A 486 -5.11 -5.38 -23.39
CA VAL A 486 -5.24 -5.95 -24.73
C VAL A 486 -3.97 -6.74 -25.10
N ALA A 487 -2.80 -6.13 -24.91
CA ALA A 487 -1.52 -6.79 -25.19
C ALA A 487 -1.35 -8.07 -24.36
N TRP A 488 -1.68 -8.04 -23.07
CA TRP A 488 -1.65 -9.20 -22.18
C TRP A 488 -2.55 -10.32 -22.71
N ARG A 489 -3.81 -10.03 -23.02
CA ARG A 489 -4.75 -11.04 -23.53
C ARG A 489 -4.30 -11.59 -24.89
N LEU A 490 -3.75 -10.76 -25.79
CA LEU A 490 -3.13 -11.23 -27.03
C LEU A 490 -1.96 -12.20 -26.78
N LEU A 491 -1.11 -11.95 -25.77
CA LEU A 491 -0.02 -12.86 -25.39
C LEU A 491 -0.54 -14.19 -24.83
N GLN A 492 -1.72 -14.21 -24.21
CA GLN A 492 -2.35 -15.45 -23.72
C GLN A 492 -2.92 -16.31 -24.83
N ILE A 493 -3.60 -15.68 -25.79
CA ILE A 493 -4.30 -16.39 -26.86
C ILE A 493 -3.30 -16.92 -27.91
N GLN A 494 -2.23 -16.17 -28.19
CA GLN A 494 -1.33 -16.46 -29.31
C GLN A 494 -0.38 -17.63 -29.05
N ILE A 495 -0.40 -18.64 -29.92
CA ILE A 495 0.59 -19.74 -29.92
C ILE A 495 1.86 -19.35 -30.69
N ASN A 496 1.77 -18.37 -31.61
CA ASN A 496 2.89 -17.98 -32.47
C ASN A 496 3.97 -17.19 -31.71
N LYS A 497 5.17 -17.78 -31.63
CA LYS A 497 6.37 -17.21 -30.99
C LYS A 497 6.81 -15.88 -31.61
N VAL A 498 6.71 -15.73 -32.94
CA VAL A 498 7.17 -14.51 -33.62
C VAL A 498 6.29 -13.31 -33.25
N ALA A 499 4.97 -13.50 -33.26
CA ALA A 499 4.01 -12.45 -32.90
C ALA A 499 4.08 -12.04 -31.42
N THR A 500 4.34 -13.02 -30.54
CA THR A 500 4.55 -12.79 -29.11
C THR A 500 5.80 -11.94 -28.88
N GLU A 501 6.91 -12.29 -29.56
CA GLU A 501 8.17 -11.56 -29.42
C GLU A 501 8.10 -10.15 -30.02
N THR A 502 7.40 -9.94 -31.14
CA THR A 502 7.23 -8.59 -31.73
C THR A 502 6.39 -7.69 -30.83
N LEU A 503 5.32 -8.22 -30.21
CA LEU A 503 4.51 -7.48 -29.25
C LEU A 503 5.30 -7.14 -27.97
N MET A 504 6.03 -8.10 -27.41
CA MET A 504 6.92 -7.85 -26.26
C MET A 504 8.00 -6.82 -26.60
N LYS A 505 8.56 -6.87 -27.81
CA LYS A 505 9.54 -5.88 -28.29
C LYS A 505 8.93 -4.47 -28.35
N ALA A 506 7.68 -4.32 -28.80
CA ALA A 506 7.01 -3.03 -28.85
C ALA A 506 6.79 -2.43 -27.44
N VAL A 507 6.36 -3.24 -26.47
CA VAL A 507 6.24 -2.80 -25.06
C VAL A 507 7.62 -2.46 -24.49
N TYR A 508 8.66 -3.23 -24.82
CA TYR A 508 10.02 -2.97 -24.38
C TYR A 508 10.61 -1.69 -24.98
N THR A 509 10.32 -1.37 -26.26
CA THR A 509 10.74 -0.11 -26.86
C THR A 509 10.11 1.10 -26.17
N LEU A 510 8.82 1.00 -25.78
CA LEU A 510 8.18 2.04 -24.98
C LEU A 510 8.87 2.18 -23.62
N TYR A 511 9.15 1.06 -22.94
CA TYR A 511 9.84 1.04 -21.63
C TYR A 511 11.24 1.68 -21.66
N GLN A 512 11.96 1.59 -22.79
CA GLN A 512 13.29 2.16 -22.96
C GLN A 512 13.30 3.68 -23.20
N GLN A 513 12.14 4.30 -23.48
CA GLN A 513 12.07 5.74 -23.71
C GLN A 513 12.47 6.53 -22.45
N LYS A 514 13.25 7.59 -22.65
CA LYS A 514 13.67 8.49 -21.57
C LYS A 514 12.54 9.47 -21.23
N GLY A 515 12.35 9.77 -19.94
CA GLY A 515 11.39 10.79 -19.49
C GLY A 515 9.94 10.34 -19.37
N LEU A 516 9.67 9.03 -19.26
CA LEU A 516 8.33 8.52 -18.97
C LEU A 516 7.82 8.98 -17.59
N PRO A 517 6.54 9.36 -17.45
CA PRO A 517 5.93 9.60 -16.16
C PRO A 517 6.03 8.37 -15.24
N PHE A 518 6.17 8.60 -13.94
CA PHE A 518 6.29 7.52 -12.94
C PHE A 518 5.16 6.47 -13.05
N PRO A 519 3.85 6.83 -13.14
CA PRO A 519 2.77 5.84 -13.23
C PRO A 519 2.87 4.95 -14.48
N VAL A 520 3.29 5.53 -15.60
CA VAL A 520 3.49 4.83 -16.88
C VAL A 520 4.62 3.81 -16.75
N ARG A 521 5.74 4.20 -16.13
CA ARG A 521 6.88 3.31 -15.91
C ARG A 521 6.54 2.16 -14.97
N THR A 522 5.80 2.44 -13.90
CA THR A 522 5.34 1.43 -12.94
C THR A 522 4.39 0.42 -13.59
N LEU A 523 3.45 0.87 -14.44
CA LEU A 523 2.56 -0.02 -15.19
C LEU A 523 3.34 -0.97 -16.12
N LEU A 524 4.36 -0.47 -16.82
CA LEU A 524 5.20 -1.29 -17.70
C LEU A 524 6.04 -2.31 -16.91
N LEU A 525 6.58 -1.92 -15.74
CA LEU A 525 7.28 -2.83 -14.84
C LEU A 525 6.35 -3.94 -14.34
N LYS A 526 5.14 -3.59 -13.89
CA LYS A 526 4.13 -4.56 -13.45
C LYS A 526 3.75 -5.52 -14.57
N PHE A 527 3.60 -5.02 -15.80
CA PHE A 527 3.32 -5.86 -16.97
C PHE A 527 4.41 -6.92 -17.19
N PHE A 528 5.68 -6.54 -17.25
CA PHE A 528 6.77 -7.51 -17.43
C PHE A 528 6.95 -8.44 -16.22
N SER A 529 6.74 -7.95 -14.99
CA SER A 529 6.74 -8.79 -13.79
C SER A 529 5.67 -9.88 -13.86
N ASN A 530 4.45 -9.54 -14.30
CA ASN A 530 3.37 -10.51 -14.44
C ASN A 530 3.67 -11.55 -15.53
N ILE A 531 4.29 -11.14 -16.65
CA ILE A 531 4.73 -12.08 -17.69
C ILE A 531 5.75 -13.05 -17.10
N TYR A 532 6.74 -12.55 -16.37
CA TYR A 532 7.77 -13.37 -15.74
C TYR A 532 7.19 -14.38 -14.74
N GLN A 533 6.28 -13.94 -13.87
CA GLN A 533 5.63 -14.84 -12.90
C GLN A 533 4.83 -15.95 -13.58
N LYS A 534 4.15 -15.63 -14.70
CA LYS A 534 3.35 -16.61 -15.43
C LYS A 534 4.18 -17.63 -16.22
N GLU A 535 5.27 -17.21 -16.85
CA GLU A 535 6.17 -18.12 -17.56
C GLU A 535 6.78 -19.17 -16.61
N GLU A 536 7.05 -18.80 -15.35
CA GLU A 536 7.65 -19.70 -14.35
C GLU A 536 6.64 -20.66 -13.69
N LEU A 537 5.36 -20.28 -13.55
CA LEU A 537 4.31 -21.16 -12.98
C LEU A 537 3.98 -22.37 -13.89
N ASN A 538 4.29 -22.29 -15.19
CA ASN A 538 4.02 -23.35 -16.17
C ASN A 538 5.32 -23.92 -16.76
N PRO A 539 6.13 -24.67 -15.97
CA PRO A 539 7.40 -25.22 -16.44
C PRO A 539 7.25 -26.27 -17.55
N HIS A 540 6.06 -26.85 -17.72
CA HIS A 540 5.78 -27.91 -18.70
C HIS A 540 5.40 -27.39 -20.09
N THR A 541 5.02 -26.13 -20.23
CA THR A 541 4.86 -25.50 -21.55
C THR A 541 6.20 -24.91 -21.95
N ASN A 542 6.96 -25.63 -22.78
CA ASN A 542 8.19 -25.17 -23.44
C ASN A 542 7.95 -23.96 -24.38
N ARG A 543 7.42 -22.85 -23.88
CA ARG A 543 7.63 -21.53 -24.50
C ARG A 543 9.09 -21.20 -24.21
N SER A 544 9.96 -21.41 -25.19
CA SER A 544 11.34 -20.93 -25.17
C SER A 544 11.37 -19.50 -24.61
N LYS A 545 12.10 -19.29 -23.51
CA LYS A 545 12.21 -18.00 -22.79
C LYS A 545 12.34 -16.85 -23.79
N SER A 546 11.47 -15.86 -23.70
CA SER A 546 11.53 -14.68 -24.57
C SER A 546 12.91 -14.02 -24.44
N LYS A 547 13.52 -13.63 -25.58
CA LYS A 547 14.81 -12.94 -25.57
C LYS A 547 14.64 -11.53 -25.02
N VAL A 548 13.50 -10.89 -25.34
CA VAL A 548 13.14 -9.57 -24.80
C VAL A 548 12.99 -9.61 -23.28
N LEU A 549 12.24 -10.58 -22.74
CA LEU A 549 12.04 -10.69 -21.29
C LEU A 549 13.37 -10.95 -20.56
N SER A 550 14.20 -11.86 -21.08
CA SER A 550 15.52 -12.16 -20.51
C SER A 550 16.44 -10.94 -20.52
N ARG A 551 16.41 -10.13 -21.59
CA ARG A 551 17.17 -8.88 -21.71
C ARG A 551 16.66 -7.80 -20.76
N TRP A 552 15.34 -7.68 -20.61
CA TRP A 552 14.73 -6.75 -19.66
C TRP A 552 15.12 -7.09 -18.22
N LEU A 553 14.98 -8.36 -17.81
CA LEU A 553 15.38 -8.85 -16.49
C LEU A 553 16.87 -8.59 -16.21
N ALA A 554 17.76 -8.91 -17.16
CA ALA A 554 19.19 -8.65 -17.03
C ALA A 554 19.52 -7.14 -16.97
N GLY A 555 18.65 -6.25 -17.43
CA GLY A 555 18.85 -4.81 -17.35
C GLY A 555 18.49 -4.18 -16.00
N LEU A 556 17.73 -4.86 -15.15
CA LEU A 556 17.18 -4.28 -13.91
C LEU A 556 18.26 -3.86 -12.89
N PRO A 557 19.30 -4.67 -12.59
CA PRO A 557 20.34 -4.25 -11.65
C PRO A 557 21.08 -2.99 -12.09
N GLN A 558 21.33 -2.85 -13.40
CA GLN A 558 21.97 -1.64 -13.95
C GLN A 558 21.04 -0.42 -13.86
N GLN A 559 19.72 -0.61 -14.03
CA GLN A 559 18.75 0.47 -13.87
C GLN A 559 18.65 0.93 -12.43
N LEU A 560 18.74 0.01 -11.46
CA LEU A 560 18.79 0.34 -10.04
C LEU A 560 19.99 1.28 -9.76
N VAL A 561 21.18 0.94 -10.28
CA VAL A 561 22.39 1.79 -10.18
C VAL A 561 22.21 3.18 -10.81
N LEU A 562 21.51 3.28 -11.95
CA LEU A 562 21.29 4.56 -12.62
C LEU A 562 20.22 5.44 -11.94
N LEU A 563 19.30 4.85 -11.19
CA LEU A 563 18.24 5.56 -10.48
C LEU A 563 18.77 6.26 -9.23
N GLY A 564 19.62 5.61 -8.44
CA GLY A 564 20.14 6.15 -7.18
C GLY A 564 19.02 6.72 -6.30
N LEU A 565 19.19 7.95 -5.82
CA LEU A 565 18.20 8.68 -4.99
C LEU A 565 16.98 9.23 -5.74
N LYS A 566 16.94 9.15 -7.08
CA LYS A 566 15.98 9.95 -7.86
C LYS A 566 14.52 9.58 -7.61
N ASN A 567 14.23 8.30 -7.32
CA ASN A 567 12.87 7.81 -7.05
C ASN A 567 12.93 6.55 -6.16
N PRO A 568 12.78 6.67 -4.82
CA PRO A 568 12.87 5.52 -3.91
C PRO A 568 11.76 4.49 -4.17
N GLU A 569 10.55 4.93 -4.53
CA GLU A 569 9.43 4.05 -4.86
C GLU A 569 9.69 3.16 -6.08
N LEU A 570 10.37 3.67 -7.12
CA LEU A 570 10.77 2.84 -8.27
C LEU A 570 11.86 1.84 -7.86
N SER A 571 12.80 2.27 -7.03
CA SER A 571 13.86 1.41 -6.52
C SER A 571 13.27 0.24 -5.72
N ASP A 572 12.24 0.46 -4.91
CA ASP A 572 11.53 -0.59 -4.20
C ASP A 572 10.93 -1.65 -5.14
N HIS A 573 10.14 -1.22 -6.13
CA HIS A 573 9.55 -2.13 -7.12
C HIS A 573 10.61 -2.93 -7.90
N LEU A 574 11.76 -2.30 -8.22
CA LEU A 574 12.87 -2.99 -8.88
C LEU A 574 13.54 -4.01 -7.97
N ILE A 575 13.79 -3.65 -6.70
CA ILE A 575 14.40 -4.54 -5.71
C ILE A 575 13.50 -5.76 -5.50
N ASP A 576 12.18 -5.59 -5.43
CA ASP A 576 11.23 -6.70 -5.30
C ASP A 576 11.31 -7.68 -6.48
N ILE A 577 11.33 -7.16 -7.71
CA ILE A 577 11.45 -8.00 -8.90
C ILE A 577 12.81 -8.74 -8.90
N ILE A 578 13.90 -8.02 -8.62
CA ILE A 578 15.26 -8.59 -8.57
C ILE A 578 15.34 -9.68 -7.50
N TYR A 579 14.82 -9.43 -6.29
CA TYR A 579 14.79 -10.38 -5.18
C TYR A 579 13.98 -11.62 -5.54
N SER A 580 12.79 -11.44 -6.12
CA SER A 580 11.94 -12.53 -6.56
C SER A 580 12.62 -13.40 -7.63
N ALA A 581 13.39 -12.81 -8.54
CA ALA A 581 14.11 -13.57 -9.57
C ALA A 581 15.41 -14.20 -9.06
N ALA A 582 16.10 -13.53 -8.12
CA ALA A 582 17.31 -14.03 -7.48
C ALA A 582 17.03 -15.25 -6.59
N SER A 583 15.94 -15.21 -5.81
CA SER A 583 15.47 -16.35 -5.01
C SER A 583 15.12 -17.58 -5.84
N ARG A 584 14.83 -17.42 -7.14
CA ARG A 584 14.58 -18.50 -8.11
C ARG A 584 15.82 -18.91 -8.91
N ALA A 585 17.00 -18.42 -8.54
CA ALA A 585 18.29 -18.72 -9.19
C ALA A 585 18.34 -18.42 -10.71
N ASN A 586 17.69 -17.34 -11.17
CA ASN A 586 17.74 -16.93 -12.57
C ASN A 586 19.15 -16.47 -12.99
N LYS A 587 19.82 -17.26 -13.83
CA LYS A 587 21.22 -17.03 -14.27
C LYS A 587 21.49 -15.63 -14.84
N GLY A 588 20.56 -15.07 -15.63
CA GLY A 588 20.77 -13.77 -16.29
C GLY A 588 20.76 -12.61 -15.30
N ILE A 589 19.89 -12.66 -14.29
CA ILE A 589 19.86 -11.67 -13.21
C ILE A 589 21.05 -11.83 -12.28
N LEU A 590 21.42 -13.05 -11.91
CA LEU A 590 22.57 -13.28 -11.03
C LEU A 590 23.88 -12.75 -11.64
N GLN A 591 24.09 -12.96 -12.95
CA GLN A 591 25.25 -12.41 -13.67
C GLN A 591 25.24 -10.87 -13.72
N SER A 592 24.08 -10.27 -14.00
CA SER A 592 23.92 -8.81 -14.03
C SER A 592 24.08 -8.19 -12.64
N LEU A 593 23.51 -8.82 -11.61
CA LEU A 593 23.66 -8.41 -10.21
C LEU A 593 25.11 -8.49 -9.76
N GLN A 594 25.84 -9.55 -10.14
CA GLN A 594 27.28 -9.67 -9.89
C GLN A 594 28.08 -8.50 -10.50
N ALA A 595 27.76 -8.10 -11.74
CA ALA A 595 28.42 -6.98 -12.41
C ALA A 595 28.06 -5.63 -11.77
N ALA A 596 26.83 -5.46 -11.28
CA ALA A 596 26.36 -4.23 -10.65
C ALA A 596 26.75 -4.12 -9.16
N ALA A 597 27.06 -5.23 -8.48
CA ALA A 597 27.30 -5.28 -7.04
C ALA A 597 28.33 -4.25 -6.53
N PRO A 598 29.50 -4.03 -7.17
CA PRO A 598 30.46 -3.05 -6.68
C PRO A 598 29.93 -1.61 -6.61
N ARG A 599 28.95 -1.26 -7.47
CA ARG A 599 28.30 0.06 -7.47
C ARG A 599 27.09 0.12 -6.54
N ILE A 600 26.43 -1.00 -6.31
CA ILE A 600 25.27 -1.07 -5.39
C ILE A 600 25.74 -0.93 -3.94
N TYR A 601 26.83 -1.61 -3.59
CA TYR A 601 27.40 -1.65 -2.24
C TYR A 601 28.60 -0.71 -2.06
N ASP A 602 28.76 0.30 -2.92
CA ASP A 602 29.81 1.31 -2.75
C ASP A 602 29.59 2.05 -1.41
N PRO A 603 30.61 2.18 -0.54
CA PRO A 603 30.41 2.79 0.77
C PRO A 603 30.17 4.30 0.77
N LEU A 604 30.53 4.99 -0.32
CA LEU A 604 30.38 6.45 -0.43
C LEU A 604 29.09 6.79 -1.18
N ASP A 605 28.94 6.27 -2.40
CA ASP A 605 27.85 6.62 -3.32
C ASP A 605 26.91 5.43 -3.65
N GLY A 606 27.05 4.32 -2.93
CA GLY A 606 26.28 3.11 -3.21
C GLY A 606 24.82 3.24 -2.82
N ILE A 607 23.96 2.61 -3.60
CA ILE A 607 22.50 2.59 -3.40
C ILE A 607 22.13 2.17 -1.98
N VAL A 608 22.87 1.22 -1.41
CA VAL A 608 22.65 0.72 -0.06
C VAL A 608 22.78 1.84 0.98
N THR A 609 23.69 2.79 0.79
CA THR A 609 23.86 3.92 1.73
C THR A 609 22.81 5.01 1.55
N LEU A 610 22.23 5.09 0.35
CA LEU A 610 21.34 6.17 -0.07
C LEU A 610 19.85 5.86 0.17
N LEU A 611 19.44 4.58 0.18
CA LEU A 611 18.05 4.18 0.34
C LEU A 611 17.62 4.02 1.82
N PRO A 612 16.31 4.12 2.13
CA PRO A 612 15.75 3.88 3.47
C PRO A 612 16.04 2.46 4.01
N THR A 613 16.03 2.33 5.34
CA THR A 613 16.40 1.09 6.07
C THR A 613 15.64 -0.16 5.64
N GLU A 614 14.37 -0.03 5.24
CA GLU A 614 13.54 -1.14 4.74
C GLU A 614 14.08 -1.71 3.42
N LEU A 615 14.51 -0.84 2.50
CA LEU A 615 15.11 -1.26 1.23
C LEU A 615 16.54 -1.76 1.43
N GLN A 616 17.27 -1.16 2.38
CA GLN A 616 18.59 -1.66 2.78
C GLN A 616 18.53 -3.12 3.25
N GLN A 617 17.48 -3.51 3.98
CA GLN A 617 17.28 -4.90 4.40
C GLN A 617 17.21 -5.86 3.21
N ARG A 618 16.40 -5.54 2.20
CA ARG A 618 16.26 -6.36 0.99
C ARG A 618 17.57 -6.42 0.20
N LEU A 619 18.31 -5.31 0.11
CA LEU A 619 19.63 -5.27 -0.52
C LEU A 619 20.64 -6.13 0.24
N VAL A 620 20.72 -6.03 1.56
CA VAL A 620 21.60 -6.89 2.38
C VAL A 620 21.28 -8.37 2.16
N GLN A 621 20.00 -8.73 2.07
CA GLN A 621 19.58 -10.10 1.76
C GLN A 621 19.95 -10.54 0.34
N LEU A 622 19.99 -9.63 -0.65
CA LEU A 622 20.44 -9.98 -2.01
C LEU A 622 21.88 -10.46 -2.07
N VAL A 623 22.74 -10.06 -1.12
CA VAL A 623 24.12 -10.57 -1.00
C VAL A 623 24.14 -12.10 -0.90
N TYR A 624 23.13 -12.70 -0.26
CA TYR A 624 22.99 -14.16 -0.15
C TYR A 624 22.82 -14.85 -1.51
N PHE A 625 22.32 -14.18 -2.54
CA PHE A 625 22.09 -14.80 -3.86
C PHE A 625 23.25 -14.59 -4.85
N LEU A 626 24.23 -13.75 -4.52
CA LEU A 626 25.36 -13.47 -5.42
C LEU A 626 26.14 -14.76 -5.72
N PRO A 627 26.51 -15.04 -6.99
CA PRO A 627 27.32 -16.21 -7.32
C PRO A 627 28.69 -16.21 -6.65
N HIS A 628 29.40 -15.08 -6.66
CA HIS A 628 30.75 -14.94 -6.13
C HIS A 628 30.91 -13.65 -5.32
N LEU A 629 31.69 -13.70 -4.25
CA LEU A 629 31.94 -12.55 -3.39
C LEU A 629 33.43 -12.17 -3.46
N PRO A 630 33.83 -11.30 -4.42
CA PRO A 630 35.24 -10.92 -4.57
C PRO A 630 35.72 -10.05 -3.40
N SER A 631 37.03 -10.07 -3.15
CA SER A 631 37.69 -9.29 -2.08
C SER A 631 37.34 -7.81 -2.10
N ASN A 632 37.26 -7.18 -3.28
CA ASN A 632 36.85 -5.78 -3.43
C ASN A 632 35.45 -5.52 -2.88
N LEU A 633 34.49 -6.40 -3.19
CA LEU A 633 33.11 -6.26 -2.70
C LEU A 633 33.04 -6.46 -1.18
N LEU A 634 33.77 -7.43 -0.65
CA LEU A 634 33.86 -7.65 0.80
C LEU A 634 34.50 -6.45 1.51
N SER A 635 35.49 -5.81 0.90
CA SER A 635 36.07 -4.58 1.44
C SER A 635 35.04 -3.45 1.51
N PHE A 636 34.22 -3.28 0.47
CA PHE A 636 33.14 -2.29 0.46
C PHE A 636 32.06 -2.60 1.51
N LEU A 637 31.64 -3.86 1.62
CA LEU A 637 30.69 -4.30 2.64
C LEU A 637 31.23 -4.07 4.06
N SER A 638 32.52 -4.32 4.30
CA SER A 638 33.17 -4.06 5.58
C SER A 638 33.20 -2.56 5.90
N HIS A 639 33.47 -1.72 4.90
CA HIS A 639 33.49 -0.28 5.05
C HIS A 639 32.09 0.31 5.28
N CYS A 640 31.05 -0.25 4.64
CA CYS A 640 29.65 0.08 4.93
C CYS A 640 29.28 -0.21 6.39
N CYS A 641 29.81 -1.32 6.94
CA CYS A 641 29.65 -1.64 8.35
C CYS A 641 30.40 -0.63 9.22
N ILE A 642 31.68 -0.37 8.94
CA ILE A 642 32.56 0.52 9.73
C ILE A 642 32.01 1.96 9.79
N MET A 643 31.58 2.51 8.66
CA MET A 643 31.10 3.90 8.54
C MET A 643 29.70 4.14 9.15
N GLY A 644 29.09 3.14 9.79
CA GLY A 644 27.76 3.25 10.39
C GLY A 644 26.63 3.54 9.39
N LYS A 645 26.84 3.28 8.10
CA LYS A 645 25.83 3.50 7.03
C LYS A 645 24.69 2.49 7.07
N LEU A 646 24.94 1.34 7.69
CA LEU A 646 23.97 0.29 7.98
C LEU A 646 23.64 0.31 9.47
N SER A 647 22.38 0.05 9.82
CA SER A 647 22.01 -0.12 11.23
C SER A 647 22.65 -1.37 11.83
N VAL A 648 22.78 -1.43 13.17
CA VAL A 648 23.34 -2.60 13.87
C VAL A 648 22.66 -3.90 13.45
N LYS A 649 21.32 -3.90 13.32
CA LYS A 649 20.55 -5.07 12.89
C LYS A 649 20.91 -5.51 11.47
N LEU A 650 21.14 -4.58 10.55
CA LEU A 650 21.48 -4.88 9.16
C LEU A 650 22.92 -5.39 9.04
N SER A 651 23.87 -4.75 9.71
CA SER A 651 25.27 -5.17 9.73
C SER A 651 25.45 -6.55 10.36
N THR A 652 24.73 -6.84 11.44
CA THR A 652 24.74 -8.18 12.05
C THR A 652 24.10 -9.24 11.14
N THR A 653 23.04 -8.88 10.41
CA THR A 653 22.43 -9.76 9.38
C THR A 653 23.41 -10.03 8.24
N LEU A 654 24.14 -9.01 7.77
CA LEU A 654 25.14 -9.13 6.72
C LEU A 654 26.30 -10.06 7.13
N ILE A 655 26.84 -9.89 8.34
CA ILE A 655 27.87 -10.78 8.90
C ILE A 655 27.33 -12.22 8.98
N GLY A 656 26.08 -12.39 9.41
CA GLY A 656 25.40 -13.69 9.43
C GLY A 656 25.28 -14.33 8.05
N ILE A 657 24.87 -13.57 7.02
CA ILE A 657 24.79 -14.04 5.63
C ILE A 657 26.16 -14.48 5.12
N LEU A 658 27.21 -13.69 5.37
CA LEU A 658 28.57 -14.03 4.97
C LEU A 658 29.09 -15.27 5.70
N HIS A 659 28.77 -15.44 6.98
CA HIS A 659 29.07 -16.65 7.73
C HIS A 659 28.38 -17.86 7.13
N MET A 660 27.07 -17.79 6.82
CA MET A 660 26.32 -18.86 6.16
C MET A 660 26.85 -19.24 4.78
N ARG A 661 27.50 -18.30 4.09
CA ARG A 661 28.12 -18.49 2.76
C ARG A 661 29.59 -18.91 2.83
N SER A 662 30.15 -19.01 4.04
CA SER A 662 31.53 -19.47 4.28
C SER A 662 31.60 -21.00 4.38
N SER A 663 32.80 -21.55 4.28
CA SER A 663 33.09 -22.98 4.44
C SER A 663 32.88 -23.50 5.88
N PHE A 664 32.70 -22.60 6.85
CA PHE A 664 32.75 -22.92 8.29
C PHE A 664 31.38 -23.19 8.94
N VAL A 665 30.28 -23.13 8.20
CA VAL A 665 28.93 -23.41 8.73
C VAL A 665 28.58 -24.89 8.61
N GLY A 666 28.07 -25.48 9.70
CA GLY A 666 27.77 -26.91 9.82
C GLY A 666 26.60 -27.44 8.96
N TRP A 667 25.95 -26.60 8.16
CA TRP A 667 24.86 -27.01 7.26
C TRP A 667 25.42 -27.49 5.91
N LYS A 668 25.63 -28.80 5.79
CA LYS A 668 25.98 -29.45 4.51
C LYS A 668 24.70 -29.73 3.69
N TYR A 669 24.25 -28.74 2.91
CA TYR A 669 23.39 -28.97 1.74
C TYR A 669 24.29 -29.13 0.49
N PRO A 670 23.98 -30.00 -0.48
CA PRO A 670 24.97 -30.37 -1.48
C PRO A 670 25.20 -29.24 -2.50
N VAL A 671 26.47 -28.93 -2.71
CA VAL A 671 27.07 -28.35 -3.93
C VAL A 671 26.58 -26.94 -4.32
N GLN A 672 27.00 -25.95 -3.54
CA GLN A 672 27.52 -24.71 -4.12
C GLN A 672 28.96 -24.57 -3.62
N ASP A 673 29.93 -24.50 -4.54
CA ASP A 673 31.31 -24.17 -4.20
C ASP A 673 31.31 -22.94 -3.29
N SER A 674 32.10 -22.98 -2.21
CA SER A 674 32.19 -21.88 -1.25
C SER A 674 32.46 -20.57 -1.98
N SER A 675 31.45 -19.70 -2.01
CA SER A 675 31.49 -18.48 -2.82
C SER A 675 32.43 -17.40 -2.30
N VAL A 676 32.87 -17.56 -1.06
CA VAL A 676 33.85 -16.72 -0.36
C VAL A 676 35.07 -17.58 -0.11
N THR A 677 36.26 -17.08 -0.45
CA THR A 677 37.49 -17.77 -0.07
C THR A 677 37.75 -17.59 1.42
N ASP A 678 38.34 -18.59 2.08
CA ASP A 678 38.61 -18.51 3.53
C ASP A 678 39.46 -17.28 3.89
N VAL A 679 40.41 -16.93 3.02
CA VAL A 679 41.28 -15.74 3.18
C VAL A 679 40.45 -14.45 3.17
N ASP A 680 39.57 -14.30 2.19
CA ASP A 680 38.73 -13.10 2.07
C ASP A 680 37.71 -13.01 3.21
N TYR A 681 37.20 -14.15 3.69
CA TYR A 681 36.31 -14.21 4.84
C TYR A 681 37.00 -13.74 6.13
N PHE A 682 38.19 -14.25 6.45
CA PHE A 682 38.95 -13.80 7.62
C PHE A 682 39.40 -12.34 7.49
N SER A 683 39.74 -11.89 6.27
CA SER A 683 40.05 -10.48 6.00
C SER A 683 38.86 -9.55 6.27
N PHE A 684 37.66 -9.94 5.85
CA PHE A 684 36.42 -9.22 6.14
C PHE A 684 36.14 -9.15 7.64
N LEU A 685 36.20 -10.29 8.34
CA LEU A 685 35.98 -10.33 9.79
C LEU A 685 37.01 -9.49 10.54
N PHE A 686 38.29 -9.57 10.17
CA PHE A 686 39.35 -8.79 10.79
C PHE A 686 39.15 -7.28 10.57
N SER A 687 38.83 -6.86 9.34
CA SER A 687 38.56 -5.46 9.03
C SER A 687 37.36 -4.92 9.82
N THR A 688 36.30 -5.72 9.92
CA THR A 688 35.10 -5.38 10.69
C THR A 688 35.37 -5.38 12.20
N LEU A 689 36.26 -6.25 12.69
CA LEU A 689 36.71 -6.32 14.09
C LEU A 689 37.57 -5.11 14.47
N THR A 690 38.41 -4.60 13.56
CA THR A 690 39.23 -3.42 13.84
C THR A 690 38.41 -2.15 13.93
N GLY A 691 37.27 -2.07 13.24
CA GLY A 691 36.34 -0.94 13.32
C GLY A 691 36.80 0.33 12.63
N PHE A 692 38.01 0.35 12.08
CA PHE A 692 38.60 1.46 11.34
C PHE A 692 39.29 0.91 10.10
N SER A 693 39.19 1.64 9.00
CA SER A 693 39.95 1.36 7.79
C SER A 693 41.45 1.63 8.02
N LYS A 694 42.29 1.04 7.17
CA LYS A 694 43.75 1.27 7.21
C LYS A 694 44.10 2.76 7.05
N GLU A 695 43.36 3.49 6.22
CA GLU A 695 43.58 4.91 5.98
C GLU A 695 43.24 5.73 7.23
N GLU A 696 42.13 5.42 7.90
CA GLU A 696 41.76 6.08 9.16
C GLU A 696 42.78 5.82 10.27
N LEU A 697 43.22 4.56 10.44
CA LEU A 697 44.25 4.22 11.44
C LEU A 697 45.57 4.94 11.18
N ASN A 698 45.98 5.09 9.91
CA ASN A 698 47.16 5.87 9.52
C ASN A 698 46.97 7.37 9.80
N ASN A 699 45.79 7.91 9.50
CA ASN A 699 45.46 9.30 9.78
C ASN A 699 45.53 9.61 11.28
N LEU A 700 45.06 8.68 12.13
CA LEU A 700 45.13 8.81 13.59
C LEU A 700 46.57 8.86 14.12
N GLN A 701 47.55 8.22 13.45
CA GLN A 701 48.96 8.30 13.87
C GLN A 701 49.57 9.70 13.75
N ASN A 702 49.01 10.53 12.86
CA ASN A 702 49.51 11.89 12.60
C ASN A 702 48.91 12.95 13.54
N ILE A 703 47.96 12.57 14.41
CA ILE A 703 47.27 13.49 15.32
C ILE A 703 48.13 13.69 16.58
N ARG A 704 48.87 14.81 16.66
CA ARG A 704 49.55 15.22 17.89
C ARG A 704 48.69 16.21 18.71
N GLY A 705 48.50 15.93 20.00
CA GLY A 705 48.08 16.94 21.00
C GLY A 705 46.59 17.30 21.06
N ARG A 706 45.65 16.34 20.92
CA ARG A 706 44.20 16.58 21.08
C ARG A 706 43.65 16.09 22.43
N PRO A 707 42.53 16.67 22.93
CA PRO A 707 41.93 16.31 24.22
C PRO A 707 41.33 14.89 24.29
N HIS A 708 41.13 14.22 23.16
CA HIS A 708 40.55 12.87 23.08
C HIS A 708 41.60 11.75 23.12
N ILE A 709 42.85 12.04 23.48
CA ILE A 709 43.92 11.05 23.54
C ILE A 709 44.35 10.86 25.00
N SER A 710 44.12 9.68 25.55
CA SER A 710 44.68 9.28 26.84
C SER A 710 46.11 8.78 26.65
N GLN A 711 47.02 9.35 27.43
CA GLN A 711 48.43 9.03 27.42
C GLN A 711 48.88 8.55 28.79
N THR A 712 49.69 7.51 28.82
CA THR A 712 50.47 7.10 30.00
C THR A 712 51.93 7.02 29.64
N GLN A 713 52.82 7.26 30.59
CA GLN A 713 54.26 7.04 30.39
C GLN A 713 54.67 5.57 30.47
N LEU A 714 53.77 4.72 30.99
CA LEU A 714 53.99 3.29 31.24
C LEU A 714 53.63 2.38 30.05
N SER A 715 52.75 2.82 29.16
CA SER A 715 52.42 2.10 27.93
C SER A 715 52.94 2.81 26.68
N PRO A 716 53.47 2.06 25.68
CA PRO A 716 53.87 2.65 24.41
C PRO A 716 52.69 3.11 23.54
N PHE A 717 51.46 2.80 23.94
CA PHE A 717 50.23 3.10 23.19
C PHE A 717 49.46 4.27 23.79
N HIS A 718 48.96 5.12 22.91
CA HIS A 718 48.04 6.21 23.19
C HIS A 718 46.63 5.79 22.79
N LEU A 719 45.64 5.98 23.66
CA LEU A 719 44.26 5.59 23.35
C LEU A 719 43.45 6.75 22.83
N TYR A 720 42.88 6.59 21.64
CA TYR A 720 41.90 7.52 21.07
C TYR A 720 40.50 7.18 21.60
N LEU A 721 39.88 8.14 22.28
CA LEU A 721 38.56 8.01 22.89
C LEU A 721 37.47 8.13 21.80
N THR A 722 36.80 7.02 21.50
CA THR A 722 35.66 7.01 20.56
C THR A 722 34.36 7.50 21.19
N ASP A 723 33.52 8.15 20.39
CA ASP A 723 32.17 8.58 20.80
C ASP A 723 31.31 7.39 21.24
N LEU A 724 30.38 7.60 22.17
CA LEU A 724 29.57 6.51 22.74
C LEU A 724 28.77 5.75 21.67
N ASP A 725 28.11 6.46 20.75
CA ASP A 725 27.32 5.84 19.68
C ASP A 725 28.20 5.01 18.73
N GLN A 726 29.37 5.53 18.36
CA GLN A 726 30.34 4.82 17.53
C GLN A 726 30.88 3.58 18.26
N PHE A 727 31.15 3.70 19.57
CA PHE A 727 31.61 2.61 20.42
C PHE A 727 30.55 1.51 20.52
N LEU A 728 29.30 1.83 20.89
CA LEU A 728 28.22 0.86 21.05
C LEU A 728 27.90 0.14 19.74
N TYR A 729 27.89 0.88 18.63
CA TYR A 729 27.72 0.31 17.30
C TYR A 729 28.83 -0.69 16.98
N HIS A 730 30.10 -0.29 17.14
CA HIS A 730 31.24 -1.17 16.88
C HIS A 730 31.30 -2.37 17.84
N TRP A 731 30.90 -2.17 19.10
CA TRP A 731 30.82 -3.22 20.11
C TRP A 731 29.84 -4.31 19.71
N ALA A 732 28.64 -3.94 19.24
CA ALA A 732 27.66 -4.91 18.76
C ALA A 732 28.19 -5.74 17.57
N LEU A 733 28.95 -5.13 16.65
CA LEU A 733 29.60 -5.87 15.57
C LEU A 733 30.69 -6.82 16.08
N THR A 734 31.50 -6.35 17.04
CA THR A 734 32.56 -7.12 17.69
C THR A 734 32.02 -8.41 18.31
N GLU A 735 30.87 -8.34 18.99
CA GLU A 735 30.26 -9.52 19.60
C GLU A 735 29.85 -10.57 18.57
N VAL A 736 29.26 -10.14 17.45
CA VAL A 736 28.87 -11.04 16.37
C VAL A 736 30.08 -11.61 15.64
N VAL A 737 31.08 -10.79 15.34
CA VAL A 737 32.34 -11.27 14.73
C VAL A 737 33.04 -12.27 15.64
N SER A 738 33.13 -11.99 16.95
CA SER A 738 33.72 -12.91 17.93
C SER A 738 32.96 -14.23 17.99
N ARG A 739 31.62 -14.19 17.92
CA ARG A 739 30.78 -15.39 17.85
C ARG A 739 31.06 -16.19 16.56
N CYS A 740 31.14 -15.54 15.41
CA CYS A 740 31.47 -16.17 14.12
C CYS A 740 32.89 -16.76 14.08
N LEU A 741 33.86 -16.16 14.78
CA LEU A 741 35.19 -16.74 14.92
C LEU A 741 35.17 -17.96 15.85
N SER A 742 34.35 -17.94 16.91
CA SER A 742 34.25 -19.04 17.88
C SER A 742 33.58 -20.31 17.32
N THR A 743 32.80 -20.19 16.24
CA THR A 743 32.15 -21.32 15.55
C THR A 743 33.09 -22.02 14.56
N VAL A 744 34.29 -21.48 14.29
CA VAL A 744 35.29 -22.13 13.43
C VAL A 744 35.78 -23.42 14.11
N PRO A 745 35.77 -24.59 13.43
CA PRO A 745 36.10 -25.88 14.05
C PRO A 745 37.53 -25.95 14.64
N SER A 746 38.49 -25.30 13.96
CA SER A 746 39.90 -25.29 14.35
C SER A 746 40.26 -23.98 15.06
N ARG A 747 40.10 -23.95 16.38
CA ARG A 747 40.35 -22.74 17.21
C ARG A 747 41.82 -22.30 17.19
N SER A 748 42.76 -23.25 17.20
CA SER A 748 44.21 -22.95 17.17
C SER A 748 44.61 -22.21 15.89
N GLN A 749 44.20 -22.72 14.73
CA GLN A 749 44.50 -22.08 13.45
C GLN A 749 43.80 -20.73 13.30
N CYS A 750 42.57 -20.61 13.80
CA CYS A 750 41.86 -19.33 13.82
C CYS A 750 42.63 -18.27 14.63
N ILE A 751 43.15 -18.64 15.81
CA ILE A 751 43.98 -17.75 16.63
C ILE A 751 45.28 -17.41 15.91
N ASP A 752 45.94 -18.35 15.25
CA ASP A 752 47.18 -18.07 14.50
C ASP A 752 46.97 -17.04 13.39
N ILE A 753 45.85 -17.15 12.66
CA ILE A 753 45.46 -16.19 11.60
C ILE A 753 45.21 -14.80 12.20
N ILE A 754 44.38 -14.71 13.25
CA ILE A 754 44.04 -13.44 13.91
C ILE A 754 45.29 -12.81 14.54
N GLN A 755 46.12 -13.59 15.23
CA GLN A 755 47.38 -13.17 15.81
C GLN A 755 48.33 -12.59 14.76
N SER A 756 48.48 -13.26 13.61
CA SER A 756 49.28 -12.78 12.49
C SER A 756 48.76 -11.43 11.97
N GLY A 757 47.43 -11.28 11.84
CA GLY A 757 46.79 -10.01 11.49
C GLY A 757 47.09 -8.89 12.48
N ILE A 758 46.91 -9.13 13.78
CA ILE A 758 47.17 -8.15 14.84
C ILE A 758 48.64 -7.74 14.87
N CYS A 759 49.55 -8.71 14.79
CA CYS A 759 50.99 -8.46 14.81
C CYS A 759 51.43 -7.63 13.60
N LYS A 760 50.83 -7.87 12.43
CA LYS A 760 51.16 -7.18 11.19
C LYS A 760 50.59 -5.75 11.13
N TYR A 761 49.36 -5.54 11.61
CA TYR A 761 48.63 -4.29 11.37
C TYR A 761 48.46 -3.39 12.60
N LEU A 762 48.49 -3.92 13.83
CA LEU A 762 48.19 -3.15 15.04
C LEU A 762 49.40 -2.95 15.97
N VAL A 763 50.29 -3.95 16.09
CA VAL A 763 51.43 -3.88 17.04
C VAL A 763 52.40 -2.72 16.72
N GLY A 764 52.49 -2.30 15.46
CA GLY A 764 53.34 -1.19 15.03
C GLY A 764 52.72 0.21 15.18
N LEU A 765 51.47 0.33 15.62
CA LEU A 765 50.77 1.61 15.75
C LEU A 765 51.07 2.27 17.11
N THR A 766 51.14 3.59 17.15
CA THR A 766 51.30 4.35 18.40
C THR A 766 49.97 4.76 19.02
N VAL A 767 49.01 5.17 18.18
CA VAL A 767 47.66 5.57 18.60
C VAL A 767 46.67 4.47 18.23
N ILE A 768 45.89 3.97 19.18
CA ILE A 768 44.88 2.91 18.97
C ILE A 768 43.53 3.38 19.53
N PRO A 769 42.43 3.29 18.77
CA PRO A 769 41.10 3.56 19.30
C PRO A 769 40.73 2.61 20.44
N ASP A 770 40.09 3.14 21.47
CA ASP A 770 39.66 2.32 22.61
C ASP A 770 38.62 1.25 22.23
N SER A 771 37.77 1.52 21.24
CA SER A 771 36.85 0.55 20.65
C SER A 771 37.58 -0.62 19.99
N THR A 772 38.63 -0.35 19.21
CA THR A 772 39.51 -1.36 18.59
C THR A 772 40.31 -2.14 19.63
N ALA A 773 40.83 -1.46 20.65
CA ALA A 773 41.56 -2.12 21.73
C ALA A 773 40.63 -3.08 22.48
N GLY A 774 39.43 -2.62 22.85
CA GLY A 774 38.40 -3.45 23.48
C GLY A 774 37.97 -4.63 22.61
N SER A 775 37.79 -4.42 21.31
CA SER A 775 37.35 -5.47 20.39
C SER A 775 38.39 -6.59 20.24
N VAL A 776 39.67 -6.23 20.15
CA VAL A 776 40.79 -7.18 20.10
C VAL A 776 40.87 -8.00 21.39
N LEU A 777 40.79 -7.35 22.56
CA LEU A 777 40.79 -8.06 23.85
C LEU A 777 39.60 -9.03 23.95
N CYS A 778 38.40 -8.57 23.57
CA CYS A 778 37.19 -9.38 23.57
C CYS A 778 37.31 -10.59 22.64
N ALA A 779 37.71 -10.40 21.38
CA ALA A 779 37.84 -11.48 20.41
C ALA A 779 38.84 -12.54 20.87
N ILE A 780 40.02 -12.12 21.36
CA ILE A 780 41.04 -13.04 21.86
C ILE A 780 40.53 -13.79 23.10
N SER A 781 39.93 -13.08 24.08
CA SER A 781 39.41 -13.70 25.30
C SER A 781 38.37 -14.79 25.03
N LYS A 782 37.54 -14.61 23.98
CA LYS A 782 36.49 -15.57 23.57
C LYS A 782 37.02 -16.73 22.72
N LEU A 783 38.14 -16.56 22.02
CA LEU A 783 38.71 -17.58 21.15
C LEU A 783 39.64 -18.56 21.88
N LEU A 784 40.26 -18.10 22.96
CA LEU A 784 41.24 -18.87 23.71
C LEU A 784 40.65 -20.15 24.32
N ASP A 785 41.38 -21.25 24.13
CA ASP A 785 41.18 -22.53 24.80
C ASP A 785 42.51 -22.98 25.42
N GLN A 786 42.51 -23.99 26.30
CA GLN A 786 43.71 -24.47 27.01
C GLN A 786 44.84 -24.94 26.07
N ALA A 787 44.54 -25.21 24.80
CA ALA A 787 45.47 -25.68 23.78
C ALA A 787 46.12 -24.58 22.91
N CYS A 788 45.76 -23.30 23.09
CA CYS A 788 46.18 -22.22 22.18
C CYS A 788 47.44 -21.51 22.68
N LEU A 789 48.45 -21.35 21.80
CA LEU A 789 49.71 -20.67 22.12
C LEU A 789 49.76 -19.28 21.48
N LEU A 790 49.95 -18.24 22.29
CA LEU A 790 50.14 -16.88 21.80
C LEU A 790 51.62 -16.53 21.64
N ASN A 791 51.93 -15.80 20.58
CA ASN A 791 53.24 -15.21 20.32
C ASN A 791 53.60 -14.21 21.43
N GLU A 792 54.88 -14.14 21.78
CA GLU A 792 55.38 -13.22 22.81
C GLU A 792 55.10 -11.75 22.48
N ASN A 793 55.22 -11.38 21.20
CA ASN A 793 54.92 -10.02 20.74
C ASN A 793 53.45 -9.66 20.99
N LEU A 794 52.53 -10.60 20.73
CA LEU A 794 51.11 -10.41 21.01
C LEU A 794 50.86 -10.35 22.52
N CYS A 795 51.50 -11.21 23.32
CA CYS A 795 51.33 -11.18 24.78
C CYS A 795 51.76 -9.84 25.40
N LYS A 796 52.89 -9.27 24.94
CA LYS A 796 53.36 -7.95 25.36
C LYS A 796 52.41 -6.83 24.89
N PHE A 797 51.92 -6.93 23.66
CA PHE A 797 50.93 -6.00 23.10
C PHE A 797 49.62 -6.00 23.90
N LEU A 798 49.07 -7.17 24.21
CA LEU A 798 47.84 -7.29 24.99
C LEU A 798 48.01 -6.80 26.43
N ALA A 799 49.15 -7.10 27.06
CA ALA A 799 49.46 -6.63 28.41
C ALA A 799 49.51 -5.09 28.48
N SER A 800 50.13 -4.46 27.49
CA SER A 800 50.20 -3.00 27.41
C SER A 800 48.85 -2.37 27.06
N LEU A 801 48.06 -2.96 26.15
CA LEU A 801 46.69 -2.52 25.88
C LEU A 801 45.77 -2.62 27.11
N CYS A 802 45.84 -3.74 27.86
CA CYS A 802 45.08 -3.90 29.10
C CYS A 802 45.42 -2.80 30.09
N TYR A 803 46.70 -2.47 30.28
CA TYR A 803 47.09 -1.38 31.16
C TYR A 803 46.58 -0.02 30.65
N SER A 804 46.79 0.31 29.38
CA SER A 804 46.34 1.59 28.80
C SER A 804 44.83 1.77 28.94
N LEU A 805 44.05 0.71 28.70
CA LEU A 805 42.59 0.74 28.85
C LEU A 805 42.19 0.89 30.31
N LEU A 806 42.74 0.08 31.22
CA LEU A 806 42.43 0.19 32.64
C LEU A 806 42.80 1.56 33.22
N TYR A 807 43.90 2.15 32.77
CA TYR A 807 44.27 3.52 33.11
C TYR A 807 43.27 4.54 32.57
N LEU A 808 42.89 4.43 31.29
CA LEU A 808 41.85 5.28 30.69
C LEU A 808 40.54 5.21 31.49
N LEU A 809 40.08 4.01 31.84
CA LEU A 809 38.85 3.80 32.59
C LEU A 809 38.84 4.42 34.00
N LEU A 810 40.02 4.56 34.61
CA LEU A 810 40.18 5.13 35.95
C LEU A 810 40.42 6.65 35.93
N THR A 811 40.78 7.21 34.77
CA THR A 811 41.04 8.63 34.58
C THR A 811 39.85 9.40 33.99
N ILE A 812 38.89 8.72 33.35
CA ILE A 812 37.64 9.35 32.93
C ILE A 812 36.86 9.83 34.17
N GLU A 813 36.47 11.11 34.17
CA GLU A 813 35.75 11.75 35.27
C GLU A 813 34.45 11.01 35.60
N ARG A 814 34.16 10.82 36.90
CA ARG A 814 33.04 9.99 37.38
C ARG A 814 31.64 10.56 37.08
N GLU A 815 31.55 11.77 36.55
CA GLU A 815 30.30 12.54 36.45
C GLU A 815 29.55 12.34 35.11
N ASP A 816 30.19 11.79 34.08
CA ASP A 816 29.55 11.53 32.77
C ASP A 816 28.90 10.14 32.73
N ALA A 817 27.56 10.11 32.82
CA ALA A 817 26.76 8.88 32.72
C ALA A 817 27.01 8.10 31.41
N GLU A 818 27.40 8.78 30.33
CA GLU A 818 27.71 8.21 29.02
C GLU A 818 28.95 7.32 29.04
N HIS A 819 30.00 7.70 29.78
CA HIS A 819 31.25 6.94 29.85
C HIS A 819 31.16 5.71 30.77
N LEU A 820 30.13 5.64 31.62
CA LEU A 820 29.95 4.56 32.58
C LEU A 820 29.61 3.21 31.91
N GLN A 821 28.77 3.23 30.87
CA GLN A 821 28.45 2.03 30.07
C GLN A 821 29.69 1.47 29.35
N LYS A 822 30.48 2.36 28.73
CA LYS A 822 31.73 2.00 28.07
C LYS A 822 32.75 1.41 29.04
N ARG A 823 32.81 1.98 30.25
CA ARG A 823 33.70 1.52 31.32
C ARG A 823 33.43 0.09 31.73
N ASP A 824 32.18 -0.26 31.99
CA ASP A 824 31.84 -1.59 32.50
C ASP A 824 32.14 -2.68 31.46
N VAL A 825 31.87 -2.41 30.18
CA VAL A 825 32.17 -3.31 29.06
C VAL A 825 33.68 -3.52 28.90
N LEU A 826 34.45 -2.44 28.79
CA LEU A 826 35.90 -2.51 28.61
C LEU A 826 36.61 -3.12 29.83
N TRP A 827 36.16 -2.78 31.05
CA TRP A 827 36.63 -3.39 32.28
C TRP A 827 36.40 -4.89 32.27
N GLY A 828 35.18 -5.33 31.92
CA GLY A 828 34.84 -6.74 31.77
C GLY A 828 35.78 -7.48 30.82
N CYS A 829 36.13 -6.89 29.69
CA CYS A 829 37.07 -7.49 28.71
C CYS A 829 38.49 -7.61 29.25
N CYS A 830 39.02 -6.56 29.89
CA CYS A 830 40.35 -6.59 30.49
C CYS A 830 40.43 -7.67 31.56
N ILE A 831 39.44 -7.73 32.46
CA ILE A 831 39.40 -8.75 33.51
C ILE A 831 39.25 -10.15 32.91
N SER A 832 38.35 -10.33 31.94
CA SER A 832 38.16 -11.63 31.27
C SER A 832 39.46 -12.12 30.65
N LEU A 833 40.25 -11.27 29.97
CA LEU A 833 41.53 -11.68 29.40
C LEU A 833 42.59 -11.98 30.48
N LEU A 834 42.66 -11.16 31.52
CA LEU A 834 43.61 -11.35 32.62
C LEU A 834 43.33 -12.64 33.42
N THR A 835 42.06 -13.04 33.50
CA THR A 835 41.65 -14.32 34.12
C THR A 835 41.94 -15.52 33.22
N THR A 836 41.69 -15.42 31.91
CA THR A 836 41.94 -16.54 30.98
C THR A 836 43.42 -16.77 30.72
N LEU A 837 44.25 -15.73 30.76
CA LEU A 837 45.70 -15.80 30.53
C LEU A 837 46.53 -15.15 31.64
N PRO A 838 46.92 -15.93 32.66
CA PRO A 838 47.72 -15.43 33.79
C PRO A 838 49.09 -14.88 33.38
N ARG A 839 49.63 -15.33 32.23
CA ARG A 839 50.88 -14.82 31.66
C ARG A 839 50.77 -13.34 31.26
N ILE A 840 49.60 -12.90 30.77
CA ILE A 840 49.37 -11.49 30.40
C ILE A 840 49.36 -10.62 31.65
N LEU A 841 48.70 -11.07 32.74
CA LEU A 841 48.73 -10.39 34.02
C LEU A 841 50.16 -10.20 34.54
N ARG A 842 50.99 -11.25 34.48
CA ARG A 842 52.39 -11.17 34.89
C ARG A 842 53.18 -10.17 34.04
N LEU A 843 53.03 -10.18 32.71
CA LEU A 843 53.71 -9.24 31.82
C LEU A 843 53.24 -7.79 32.04
N MET A 844 51.94 -7.60 32.31
CA MET A 844 51.38 -6.29 32.65
C MET A 844 52.04 -5.77 33.92
N LEU A 845 52.07 -6.57 35.00
CA LEU A 845 52.73 -6.20 36.25
C LEU A 845 54.23 -5.92 36.07
N GLN A 846 54.93 -6.68 35.23
CA GLN A 846 56.35 -6.44 34.92
C GLN A 846 56.59 -5.15 34.13
N SER A 847 55.61 -4.71 33.34
CA SER A 847 55.70 -3.44 32.59
C SER A 847 55.45 -2.19 33.45
N LEU A 848 54.90 -2.36 34.67
CA LEU A 848 54.70 -1.29 35.64
C LEU A 848 56.05 -0.92 36.29
N GLN A 849 56.89 -0.18 35.57
CA GLN A 849 58.14 0.37 36.11
C GLN A 849 57.84 1.64 36.90
N VAL A 850 57.54 1.50 38.19
CA VAL A 850 57.10 2.59 39.08
C VAL A 850 58.09 3.77 39.11
N THR A 851 59.39 3.49 38.91
CA THR A 851 60.45 4.51 38.86
C THR A 851 60.36 5.48 37.68
N ARG A 852 59.56 5.18 36.64
CA ARG A 852 59.39 6.01 35.44
C ARG A 852 58.04 6.75 35.38
N VAL A 853 57.25 6.67 36.45
CA VAL A 853 55.87 7.17 36.51
C VAL A 853 55.85 8.63 36.98
N SER A 854 55.02 9.47 36.35
CA SER A 854 54.80 10.85 36.80
C SER A 854 54.09 10.88 38.16
N ARG A 855 54.25 11.93 38.96
CA ARG A 855 53.60 12.03 40.28
C ARG A 855 52.06 11.99 40.21
N GLU A 856 51.49 12.33 39.05
CA GLU A 856 50.05 12.37 38.77
C GLU A 856 49.46 10.99 38.44
N GLU A 857 50.26 10.04 37.95
CA GLU A 857 49.82 8.68 37.58
C GLU A 857 49.81 7.70 38.79
N LEU A 858 50.52 8.03 39.88
CA LEU A 858 50.66 7.17 41.08
C LEU A 858 49.32 6.86 41.79
N PRO A 859 48.39 7.83 42.00
CA PRO A 859 47.09 7.53 42.60
C PRO A 859 46.25 6.57 41.76
N VAL A 860 46.29 6.73 40.43
CA VAL A 860 45.56 5.87 39.47
C VAL A 860 46.12 4.44 39.50
N LEU A 861 47.44 4.30 39.54
CA LEU A 861 48.13 3.01 39.66
C LEU A 861 47.77 2.30 40.98
N ALA A 862 47.74 3.04 42.09
CA ALA A 862 47.35 2.49 43.39
C ALA A 862 45.88 2.05 43.42
N GLN A 863 44.98 2.84 42.83
CA GLN A 863 43.57 2.47 42.69
C GLN A 863 43.40 1.24 41.79
N LEU A 864 44.17 1.12 40.69
CA LEU A 864 44.16 -0.04 39.82
C LEU A 864 44.56 -1.33 40.56
N LEU A 865 45.69 -1.29 41.28
CA LEU A 865 46.17 -2.45 42.06
C LEU A 865 45.15 -2.88 43.11
N ARG A 866 44.54 -1.91 43.81
CA ARG A 866 43.46 -2.17 44.77
C ARG A 866 42.30 -2.93 44.11
N LEU A 867 41.81 -2.45 42.96
CA LEU A 867 40.68 -3.07 42.27
C LEU A 867 41.01 -4.47 41.73
N LEU A 868 42.22 -4.68 41.21
CA LEU A 868 42.68 -6.00 40.75
C LEU A 868 42.80 -7.01 41.91
N MET A 869 43.26 -6.58 43.09
CA MET A 869 43.37 -7.43 44.28
C MET A 869 42.02 -7.80 44.89
N GLN A 870 41.01 -6.92 44.76
CA GLN A 870 39.65 -7.17 45.25
C GLN A 870 38.86 -8.13 44.33
N HIS A 871 39.21 -8.22 43.04
CA HIS A 871 38.46 -9.01 42.09
C HIS A 871 38.65 -10.52 42.33
N GLY A 872 37.58 -11.22 42.73
CA GLY A 872 37.63 -12.61 43.20
C GLY A 872 38.29 -13.60 42.23
N GLN A 873 38.07 -13.46 40.93
CA GLN A 873 38.63 -14.35 39.90
C GLN A 873 40.12 -14.12 39.61
N LEU A 874 40.63 -12.90 39.84
CA LEU A 874 42.05 -12.57 39.63
C LEU A 874 42.91 -12.84 40.86
N ARG A 875 42.28 -12.98 42.03
CA ARG A 875 42.96 -13.15 43.30
C ARG A 875 43.94 -14.34 43.30
N SER A 876 43.56 -15.48 42.73
CA SER A 876 44.45 -16.65 42.61
C SER A 876 45.70 -16.34 41.77
N HIS A 877 45.54 -15.65 40.64
CA HIS A 877 46.65 -15.26 39.76
C HIS A 877 47.51 -14.13 40.33
N MET A 878 46.91 -13.20 41.07
CA MET A 878 47.65 -12.19 41.82
C MET A 878 48.53 -12.86 42.89
N VAL A 879 48.01 -13.86 43.62
CA VAL A 879 48.76 -14.61 44.63
C VAL A 879 49.96 -15.31 44.01
N THR A 880 49.82 -15.90 42.82
CA THR A 880 50.98 -16.50 42.12
C THR A 880 52.07 -15.49 41.73
N ASN A 881 51.76 -14.19 41.72
CA ASN A 881 52.70 -13.10 41.43
C ASN A 881 52.99 -12.22 42.67
N GLU A 882 52.81 -12.74 43.88
CA GLU A 882 52.93 -12.01 45.14
C GLU A 882 54.23 -11.20 45.27
N LEU A 883 55.38 -11.77 44.87
CA LEU A 883 56.68 -11.07 44.93
C LEU A 883 56.73 -9.80 44.07
N LEU A 884 56.15 -9.86 42.86
CA LEU A 884 56.10 -8.70 41.96
C LEU A 884 55.15 -7.63 42.51
N VAL A 885 54.00 -8.04 43.03
CA VAL A 885 53.04 -7.13 43.64
C VAL A 885 53.63 -6.46 44.89
N LYS A 886 54.32 -7.21 45.76
CA LYS A 886 55.06 -6.68 46.92
C LYS A 886 56.09 -5.64 46.51
N GLN A 887 56.85 -5.91 45.44
CA GLN A 887 57.86 -4.99 44.93
C GLN A 887 57.23 -3.68 44.43
N ILE A 888 56.19 -3.77 43.59
CA ILE A 888 55.49 -2.60 43.04
C ILE A 888 54.90 -1.74 44.16
N VAL A 889 54.21 -2.36 45.13
CA VAL A 889 53.64 -1.63 46.29
C VAL A 889 54.74 -0.98 47.12
N LYS A 890 55.86 -1.66 47.36
CA LYS A 890 57.00 -1.09 48.08
C LYS A 890 57.60 0.12 47.33
N GLU A 891 57.74 0.04 46.02
CA GLU A 891 58.23 1.14 45.18
C GLU A 891 57.28 2.36 45.16
N ILE A 892 55.96 2.14 45.14
CA ILE A 892 54.96 3.22 45.27
C ILE A 892 55.09 3.92 46.64
N MET A 893 55.30 3.15 47.71
CA MET A 893 55.44 3.68 49.08
C MET A 893 56.76 4.46 49.28
N THR A 894 57.86 4.08 48.61
CA THR A 894 59.16 4.77 48.74
C THR A 894 59.20 6.10 47.99
N LEU A 895 58.58 6.18 46.81
CA LEU A 895 58.57 7.38 45.95
C LEU A 895 57.77 8.56 46.52
N LYS A 896 56.92 8.33 47.53
CA LYS A 896 55.96 9.32 48.05
C LYS A 896 56.17 9.74 49.51
N SER A 897 57.39 9.62 50.03
CA SER A 897 57.78 10.04 51.39
C SER A 897 57.86 11.58 51.57
N GLY A 898 56.77 12.29 51.27
CA GLY A 898 56.56 13.71 51.57
C GLY A 898 55.28 13.93 52.40
N GLU A 899 55.26 14.97 53.25
CA GLU A 899 54.47 15.17 54.49
C GLU A 899 52.91 15.14 54.42
N ALA A 900 52.27 14.69 53.33
CA ALA A 900 50.82 14.50 53.27
C ALA A 900 50.44 13.05 52.94
N GLN A 901 49.97 12.28 53.92
CA GLN A 901 49.36 10.96 53.69
C GLN A 901 48.01 11.13 52.99
N GLU A 902 48.01 10.97 51.67
CA GLU A 902 46.77 10.97 50.87
C GLU A 902 45.98 9.66 51.10
N GLN A 903 44.64 9.76 51.20
CA GLN A 903 43.72 8.66 51.55
C GLN A 903 43.84 7.39 50.67
N TRP A 904 44.22 7.53 49.40
CA TRP A 904 44.40 6.38 48.51
C TRP A 904 45.59 5.50 48.89
N LEU A 905 46.59 6.05 49.58
CA LEU A 905 47.79 5.34 49.99
C LEU A 905 47.51 4.51 51.26
N THR A 906 46.71 5.05 52.17
CA THR A 906 46.15 4.28 53.31
C THR A 906 45.24 3.17 52.82
N ASP A 907 44.41 3.43 51.80
CA ASP A 907 43.56 2.40 51.20
C ASP A 907 44.39 1.29 50.54
N LEU A 908 45.38 1.63 49.71
CA LEU A 908 46.27 0.64 49.10
C LEU A 908 46.92 -0.26 50.15
N HIS A 909 47.46 0.35 51.22
CA HIS A 909 48.10 -0.38 52.32
C HIS A 909 47.11 -1.29 53.08
N TYR A 910 45.89 -0.82 53.34
CA TYR A 910 44.84 -1.60 53.97
C TYR A 910 44.43 -2.82 53.14
N TYR A 911 44.14 -2.63 51.85
CA TYR A 911 43.76 -3.75 50.97
C TYR A 911 44.90 -4.71 50.68
N PHE A 912 46.14 -4.22 50.61
CA PHE A 912 47.33 -5.05 50.52
C PHE A 912 47.50 -5.93 51.76
N ASN A 913 47.27 -5.39 52.96
CA ASN A 913 47.32 -6.16 54.20
C ASN A 913 46.19 -7.19 54.31
N ILE A 914 44.96 -6.88 53.85
CA ILE A 914 43.88 -7.86 53.75
C ILE A 914 44.23 -8.97 52.76
N TYR A 915 44.77 -8.60 51.60
CA TYR A 915 45.22 -9.53 50.58
C TYR A 915 46.28 -10.50 51.14
N LEU A 916 47.26 -10.01 51.90
CA LEU A 916 48.27 -10.85 52.57
C LEU A 916 47.69 -11.66 53.74
N ALA A 917 46.81 -11.08 54.57
CA ALA A 917 46.25 -11.73 55.76
C ALA A 917 45.40 -12.97 55.45
N THR A 918 44.92 -13.10 54.22
CA THR A 918 44.18 -14.28 53.77
C THR A 918 45.05 -15.48 53.39
N HIS A 919 46.37 -15.38 53.56
CA HIS A 919 47.29 -16.51 53.63
C HIS A 919 48.15 -16.41 54.91
N PRO A 920 48.14 -17.41 55.82
CA PRO A 920 49.17 -17.52 56.83
C PRO A 920 50.48 -17.93 56.15
N SER A 921 51.54 -17.17 56.40
CA SER A 921 52.90 -17.51 56.07
C SER A 921 53.25 -18.92 56.56
N GLY A 922 53.54 -19.83 55.63
CA GLY A 922 54.26 -21.07 55.93
C GLY A 922 55.62 -20.72 56.53
N SER A 923 55.89 -21.30 57.69
CA SER A 923 57.07 -21.13 58.54
C SER A 923 58.41 -21.08 57.79
N GLY A 924 59.25 -20.10 58.11
CA GLY A 924 60.64 -20.06 57.65
C GLY A 924 61.41 -18.83 58.12
N THR A 925 61.85 -18.88 59.38
CA THR A 925 62.97 -18.11 60.01
C THR A 925 62.82 -16.61 60.25
N ALA A 926 62.72 -16.29 61.53
CA ALA A 926 62.94 -14.99 62.15
C ALA A 926 64.38 -14.48 61.94
N ASN A 927 64.54 -13.17 61.71
CA ASN A 927 65.31 -12.29 62.61
C ASN A 927 65.30 -10.80 62.17
N THR A 928 64.87 -9.94 63.12
CA THR A 928 65.37 -8.59 63.49
C THR A 928 65.41 -7.47 62.43
N LEU A 929 64.53 -6.44 62.48
CA LEU A 929 64.58 -5.19 63.29
C LEU A 929 65.81 -4.30 63.01
N TYR A 930 65.72 -3.30 62.11
CA TYR A 930 65.33 -1.90 62.33
C TYR A 930 65.21 -1.17 60.98
#